data_AF-A0A7C6P1N4-F1
#
_entry.id   AF-A0A7C6P1N4-F1
#
_cell.length_a   1.000
_cell.length_b   1.000
_cell.length_c   1.000
_cell.angle_alpha   90.00
_cell.angle_beta   90.00
_cell.angle_gamma   90.00
#
_symmetry.space_group_name_H-M   'P 1'
#
loop_
_entity.id
_entity.type
_entity.pdbx_description
1 polymer ?
#
loop_
_entity_poly.entity_id
_entity_poly.type
_entity_poly.pdbx_seq_one_letter_code
_entity_poly.pdbx_strand_id
1 'polypeptide(L)'
;MKKRKLFNAAGLILLTACACYILLHGDLLFKKSFSVVYTDIVCAALDSEGNQVIVDSGGQRLLKVSPENEVVFEKKYRMNSAKGLNKVAKLAVDQDDNIFLLNNIKEEGGFRYRREEIVKYSSSGEYQGVIFAVDHETPTLAKDITGLSLYHGQMVYFLGSEDATSLYGEDGRLVHTYEGKGMKELVITYALDPSNDELYYSTKQGKIYRYHEGGEPFLLYDAANYDYLSIPRDISLDGQGGLYFTDIGLRTVSKLEEDGSLSHVIYDGEVGVDTSYKYIYTYLSTENGLITQTSDFTVMLRDGEQVNSQSAGYSAMVCFLIVLGWVAVVLAAVLALCILLELFFFLIKKGSGTLKLSMGVMSGAMVIAGIFIFMVIPDFEDRLLDSVLKQAQAISDVIQIVLPKEEYKNLNSTADFLGEDYNAVRGRIKEVFSDRNDDINDFYCVLYKIQDGDIITGTYSLEEYSGAVYPYDWGYEGSDEEWIITHKEGRVYTDNTTSEGSYLFVLNPLFDKDDNVIGLVEVGTDLHAFHTETNRMIIELLLNVFAITVIIILVALEFIIFQHGRQTYLKEAGEKAGNALAQVPNEVLRILVFGIFFITNVTTSFLPIYAMNISETGFALGLPKEVLAAIPISAEVLFGAIGSIFGSRLVDRLGQKRSAMIGSLLFTAGLLVRFMLPDIWILTLGNSIMGYGWGILLLLVNTAIASGNGEEKNKGFAGYTAAALNGVNCGVVFGGFLTNWLGHRMIFLVAAVLSTAIVAHAFSYLTKIQVHREEETRGEGRINLLQFLTDRRVLRFFLMIAIPVIACSYFLNYLYPILGSEYGLSENRIGYSYLINGLCVMFFGTVLTRFFSRKVRKEYSLVVAALLYGTAFLCVAVFQNVYSLLLALVLLGLSDSFGLPLQTSYYTDLEVVRKYGYGKSIGIYSLFENLSQAGGSFVFSYVLIIGVQRGLGIVLVVVVGLALLFGILEMFRNRMDRKKEYHIC
;
A
#
# COMPACT_ATOMS: atom_id res chain seq x y z
N MET A 1 -46.01 -4.64 -0.33
CA MET A 1 -44.88 -4.83 0.61
C MET A 1 -44.19 -6.20 0.49
N LYS A 2 -44.90 -7.35 0.43
CA LYS A 2 -44.29 -8.69 0.29
C LYS A 2 -43.49 -8.89 -1.01
N LYS A 3 -44.04 -8.53 -2.18
CA LYS A 3 -43.32 -8.65 -3.48
C LYS A 3 -42.03 -7.84 -3.56
N ARG A 4 -42.01 -6.62 -3.00
CA ARG A 4 -40.84 -5.72 -2.97
C ARG A 4 -39.73 -6.23 -2.04
N LYS A 5 -40.10 -6.84 -0.90
CA LYS A 5 -39.13 -7.54 -0.02
C LYS A 5 -38.55 -8.79 -0.68
N LEU A 6 -39.35 -9.53 -1.44
CA LEU A 6 -38.90 -10.72 -2.17
C LEU A 6 -37.93 -10.33 -3.31
N PHE A 7 -38.23 -9.26 -4.04
CA PHE A 7 -37.38 -8.73 -5.10
C PHE A 7 -36.03 -8.23 -4.56
N ASN A 8 -36.04 -7.49 -3.44
CA ASN A 8 -34.79 -7.01 -2.83
C ASN A 8 -33.96 -8.15 -2.20
N ALA A 9 -34.61 -9.21 -1.70
CA ALA A 9 -33.91 -10.40 -1.21
C ALA A 9 -33.29 -11.21 -2.36
N ALA A 10 -34.04 -11.42 -3.45
CA ALA A 10 -33.53 -12.09 -4.64
C ALA A 10 -32.40 -11.30 -5.32
N GLY A 11 -32.54 -9.98 -5.40
CA GLY A 11 -31.49 -9.08 -5.91
C GLY A 11 -30.22 -9.11 -5.05
N LEU A 12 -30.35 -9.17 -3.73
CA LEU A 12 -29.20 -9.30 -2.83
C LEU A 12 -28.51 -10.66 -2.96
N ILE A 13 -29.27 -11.76 -3.09
CA ILE A 13 -28.72 -13.10 -3.32
C ILE A 13 -27.98 -13.15 -4.67
N LEU A 14 -28.57 -12.57 -5.72
CA LEU A 14 -27.96 -12.52 -7.05
C LEU A 14 -26.70 -11.65 -7.05
N LEU A 15 -26.72 -10.50 -6.37
CA LEU A 15 -25.53 -9.67 -6.15
C LEU A 15 -24.44 -10.43 -5.41
N THR A 16 -24.79 -11.21 -4.39
CA THR A 16 -23.84 -12.03 -3.61
C THR A 16 -23.27 -13.16 -4.47
N ALA A 17 -24.09 -13.81 -5.30
CA ALA A 17 -23.64 -14.84 -6.23
C ALA A 17 -22.71 -14.28 -7.32
N CYS A 18 -23.03 -13.11 -7.89
CA CYS A 18 -22.15 -12.40 -8.81
C CYS A 18 -20.84 -12.00 -8.13
N ALA A 19 -20.89 -11.47 -6.90
CA ALA A 19 -19.70 -11.12 -6.14
C ALA A 19 -18.83 -12.35 -5.84
N CYS A 20 -19.43 -13.49 -5.46
CA CYS A 20 -18.70 -14.75 -5.28
C CYS A 20 -18.05 -15.25 -6.59
N TYR A 21 -18.76 -15.18 -7.72
CA TYR A 21 -18.20 -15.57 -9.02
C TYR A 21 -17.02 -14.67 -9.42
N ILE A 22 -17.17 -13.35 -9.26
CA ILE A 22 -16.10 -12.38 -9.51
C ILE A 22 -14.89 -12.64 -8.60
N LEU A 23 -15.10 -12.99 -7.33
CA LEU A 23 -14.02 -13.32 -6.41
C LEU A 23 -13.30 -14.63 -6.79
N LEU A 24 -14.02 -15.64 -7.30
CA LEU A 24 -13.45 -16.94 -7.66
C LEU A 24 -12.74 -16.92 -9.02
N HIS A 25 -13.20 -16.10 -9.96
CA HIS A 25 -12.69 -16.05 -11.34
C HIS A 25 -12.08 -14.69 -11.70
N GLY A 26 -11.67 -13.91 -10.70
CA GLY A 26 -11.14 -12.57 -10.87
C GLY A 26 -10.00 -12.49 -11.88
N ASP A 27 -9.08 -13.45 -11.86
CA ASP A 27 -7.91 -13.48 -12.75
C ASP A 27 -8.28 -13.56 -14.25
N LEU A 28 -9.43 -14.17 -14.59
CA LEU A 28 -9.92 -14.27 -15.97
C LEU A 28 -10.52 -12.95 -16.47
N LEU A 29 -11.08 -12.14 -15.58
CA LEU A 29 -11.73 -10.86 -15.93
C LEU A 29 -10.73 -9.79 -16.42
N PHE A 30 -9.45 -9.94 -16.06
CA PHE A 30 -8.38 -9.02 -16.46
C PHE A 30 -7.78 -9.36 -17.84
N LYS A 31 -8.27 -10.40 -18.53
CA LYS A 31 -7.83 -10.72 -19.89
C LYS A 31 -8.54 -9.80 -20.90
N LYS A 32 -7.76 -8.99 -21.62
CA LYS A 32 -8.27 -8.00 -22.59
C LYS A 32 -8.73 -8.61 -23.93
N SER A 33 -8.28 -9.83 -24.28
CA SER A 33 -8.52 -10.49 -25.58
C SER A 33 -8.69 -12.01 -25.42
N PHE A 34 -9.25 -12.66 -26.47
CA PHE A 34 -9.35 -14.12 -26.61
C PHE A 34 -8.06 -14.79 -27.12
N SER A 35 -7.05 -14.00 -27.45
CA SER A 35 -5.68 -14.45 -27.75
C SER A 35 -4.67 -13.64 -26.95
N VAL A 36 -3.48 -14.20 -26.81
CA VAL A 36 -2.29 -13.53 -26.29
C VAL A 36 -1.42 -13.18 -27.49
N VAL A 37 -1.27 -11.89 -27.76
CA VAL A 37 -0.27 -11.38 -28.70
C VAL A 37 1.04 -11.26 -27.94
N TYR A 38 2.12 -11.78 -28.51
CA TYR A 38 3.46 -11.62 -27.97
C TYR A 38 3.92 -10.19 -28.22
N THR A 39 4.61 -9.62 -27.24
CA THR A 39 5.13 -8.26 -27.30
C THR A 39 6.45 -8.26 -26.54
N ASP A 40 7.52 -7.72 -27.09
CA ASP A 40 8.79 -7.53 -26.38
C ASP A 40 9.32 -8.84 -25.77
N ILE A 41 9.54 -9.83 -26.63
CA ILE A 41 9.97 -11.17 -26.21
C ILE A 41 11.42 -11.12 -25.71
N VAL A 42 11.67 -11.64 -24.50
CA VAL A 42 12.99 -11.60 -23.84
C VAL A 42 13.74 -12.93 -23.93
N CYS A 43 13.04 -14.05 -23.77
CA CYS A 43 13.63 -15.39 -23.93
C CYS A 43 12.54 -16.43 -24.27
N ALA A 44 12.93 -17.44 -25.03
CA ALA A 44 12.07 -18.56 -25.40
C ALA A 44 12.86 -19.87 -25.39
N ALA A 45 12.23 -20.94 -24.90
CA ALA A 45 12.78 -22.29 -24.89
C ALA A 45 11.71 -23.31 -25.28
N LEU A 46 12.14 -24.49 -25.71
CA LEU A 46 11.26 -25.64 -25.93
C LEU A 46 11.34 -26.59 -24.74
N ASP A 47 10.20 -27.19 -24.41
CA ASP A 47 10.15 -28.34 -23.50
C ASP A 47 10.25 -29.67 -24.27
N SER A 48 10.30 -30.78 -23.55
CA SER A 48 10.46 -32.12 -24.13
C SER A 48 9.30 -32.55 -25.05
N GLU A 49 8.12 -31.93 -24.91
CA GLU A 49 6.93 -32.19 -25.73
C GLU A 49 6.82 -31.23 -26.94
N GLY A 50 7.75 -30.28 -27.07
CA GLY A 50 7.75 -29.26 -28.13
C GLY A 50 6.81 -28.08 -27.84
N ASN A 51 6.34 -27.91 -26.60
CA ASN A 51 5.66 -26.69 -26.18
C ASN A 51 6.67 -25.53 -26.11
N GLN A 52 6.23 -24.34 -26.50
CA GLN A 52 7.03 -23.12 -26.36
C GLN A 52 6.84 -22.53 -24.97
N VAL A 53 7.93 -22.37 -24.22
CA VAL A 53 7.97 -21.59 -22.98
C VAL A 53 8.52 -20.22 -23.33
N ILE A 54 7.69 -19.19 -23.26
CA ILE A 54 7.99 -17.85 -23.74
C ILE A 54 7.91 -16.87 -22.58
N VAL A 55 8.90 -16.01 -22.49
CA VAL A 55 8.91 -14.87 -21.58
C VAL A 55 8.85 -13.60 -22.44
N ASP A 56 7.77 -12.84 -22.28
CA ASP A 56 7.50 -11.63 -23.05
C ASP A 56 7.07 -10.46 -22.16
N SER A 57 6.56 -9.39 -22.78
CA SER A 57 6.20 -8.12 -22.14
C SER A 57 7.39 -7.53 -21.38
N GLY A 58 8.58 -7.55 -21.98
CA GLY A 58 9.81 -7.05 -21.36
C GLY A 58 10.22 -7.82 -20.10
N GLY A 59 9.94 -9.13 -20.07
CA GLY A 59 10.31 -10.03 -18.96
C GLY A 59 9.23 -10.16 -17.89
N GLN A 60 8.03 -9.61 -18.13
CA GLN A 60 6.97 -9.52 -17.13
C GLN A 60 5.86 -10.57 -17.29
N ARG A 61 5.91 -11.41 -18.32
CA ARG A 61 4.90 -12.45 -18.51
C ARG A 61 5.55 -13.75 -18.97
N LEU A 62 5.20 -14.84 -18.29
CA LEU A 62 5.61 -16.20 -18.63
C LEU A 62 4.41 -16.93 -19.24
N LEU A 63 4.62 -17.52 -20.41
CA LEU A 63 3.64 -18.25 -21.19
C LEU A 63 4.17 -19.65 -21.48
N LYS A 64 3.28 -20.64 -21.45
CA LYS A 64 3.51 -21.94 -22.08
C LYS A 64 2.46 -22.15 -23.15
N VAL A 65 2.90 -22.45 -24.37
CA VAL A 65 2.05 -22.54 -25.56
C VAL A 65 2.27 -23.89 -26.23
N SER A 66 1.18 -24.58 -26.56
CA SER A 66 1.23 -25.90 -27.17
C SER A 66 1.67 -25.84 -28.64
N PRO A 67 2.10 -26.96 -29.24
CA PRO A 67 2.39 -27.05 -30.67
C PRO A 67 1.22 -26.66 -31.59
N GLU A 68 -0.02 -26.72 -31.11
CA GLU A 68 -1.25 -26.28 -31.78
C GLU A 68 -1.53 -24.78 -31.61
N ASN A 69 -0.62 -24.04 -30.99
CA ASN A 69 -0.72 -22.61 -30.73
C ASN A 69 -1.82 -22.23 -29.71
N GLU A 70 -2.09 -23.13 -28.75
CA GLU A 70 -3.00 -22.87 -27.64
C GLU A 70 -2.23 -22.52 -26.35
N VAL A 71 -2.72 -21.54 -25.58
CA VAL A 71 -2.14 -21.15 -24.30
C VAL A 71 -2.44 -22.22 -23.23
N VAL A 72 -1.40 -22.89 -22.75
CA VAL A 72 -1.47 -23.87 -21.66
C VAL A 72 -1.60 -23.15 -20.32
N PHE A 73 -0.71 -22.19 -20.04
CA PHE A 73 -0.83 -21.30 -18.89
C PHE A 73 -0.21 -19.92 -19.16
N GLU A 74 -0.62 -18.94 -18.36
CA GLU A 74 -0.08 -17.58 -18.35
C GLU A 74 0.17 -17.15 -16.90
N LYS A 75 1.36 -16.62 -16.62
CA LYS A 75 1.71 -15.96 -15.36
C LYS A 75 2.20 -14.55 -15.65
N LYS A 76 1.69 -13.58 -14.88
CA LYS A 76 2.08 -12.18 -14.99
C LYS A 76 2.89 -11.74 -13.79
N TYR A 77 3.77 -10.79 -14.02
CA TYR A 77 4.53 -10.06 -13.02
C TYR A 77 3.61 -9.49 -11.94
N ARG A 78 4.03 -9.64 -10.68
CA ARG A 78 3.36 -9.05 -9.51
C ARG A 78 4.40 -8.38 -8.63
N MET A 79 4.51 -7.06 -8.77
CA MET A 79 5.38 -6.22 -7.98
C MET A 79 5.16 -6.45 -6.47
N ASN A 80 6.25 -6.52 -5.70
CA ASN A 80 6.26 -6.73 -4.25
C ASN A 80 5.64 -8.05 -3.76
N SER A 81 5.49 -9.06 -4.62
CA SER A 81 5.21 -10.42 -4.15
C SER A 81 6.51 -11.11 -3.75
N ALA A 82 6.62 -11.54 -2.49
CA ALA A 82 7.71 -12.41 -2.04
C ALA A 82 7.70 -13.81 -2.71
N LYS A 83 6.73 -14.06 -3.60
CA LYS A 83 6.48 -15.30 -4.32
C LYS A 83 5.87 -14.94 -5.68
N GLY A 84 6.66 -14.98 -6.75
CA GLY A 84 6.11 -14.71 -8.08
C GLY A 84 7.14 -14.44 -9.17
N LEU A 85 6.62 -14.19 -10.36
CA LEU A 85 7.38 -13.79 -11.55
C LEU A 85 7.87 -12.35 -11.33
N ASN A 86 9.17 -12.13 -11.42
CA ASN A 86 9.80 -10.80 -11.43
C ASN A 86 10.23 -10.43 -12.87
N LYS A 87 10.96 -9.33 -13.08
CA LYS A 87 11.49 -8.99 -14.42
C LYS A 87 12.54 -10.06 -14.81
N VAL A 88 12.12 -11.01 -15.64
CA VAL A 88 12.93 -12.15 -16.07
C VAL A 88 13.95 -11.69 -17.10
N ALA A 89 15.20 -12.14 -16.95
CA ALA A 89 16.28 -11.89 -17.88
C ALA A 89 16.71 -13.13 -18.69
N LYS A 90 16.56 -14.34 -18.12
CA LYS A 90 16.93 -15.58 -18.79
C LYS A 90 16.03 -16.73 -18.33
N LEU A 91 15.84 -17.69 -19.21
CA LEU A 91 15.04 -18.90 -19.03
C LEU A 91 15.93 -20.14 -19.27
N ALA A 92 15.63 -21.23 -18.58
CA ALA A 92 16.09 -22.58 -18.91
C ALA A 92 14.97 -23.59 -18.59
N VAL A 93 14.91 -24.70 -19.34
CA VAL A 93 13.91 -25.75 -19.15
C VAL A 93 14.63 -27.09 -19.03
N ASP A 94 14.60 -27.72 -17.85
CA ASP A 94 15.32 -28.99 -17.63
C ASP A 94 14.65 -30.19 -18.32
N GLN A 95 15.26 -31.38 -18.21
CA GLN A 95 14.73 -32.61 -18.80
C GLN A 95 13.39 -33.08 -18.18
N ASP A 96 13.04 -32.60 -16.99
CA ASP A 96 11.78 -32.88 -16.31
C ASP A 96 10.70 -31.79 -16.62
N ASP A 97 10.98 -30.93 -17.60
CA ASP A 97 10.19 -29.77 -18.01
C ASP A 97 9.93 -28.74 -16.89
N ASN A 98 10.81 -28.69 -15.87
CA ASN A 98 10.82 -27.60 -14.91
C ASN A 98 11.40 -26.34 -15.53
N ILE A 99 10.78 -25.21 -15.19
CA ILE A 99 11.08 -23.91 -15.76
C ILE A 99 11.91 -23.12 -14.74
N PHE A 100 13.11 -22.73 -15.12
CA PHE A 100 14.00 -21.91 -14.30
C PHE A 100 14.10 -20.51 -14.88
N LEU A 101 13.87 -19.50 -14.03
CA LEU A 101 13.88 -18.10 -14.43
C LEU A 101 14.91 -17.34 -13.62
N LEU A 102 15.81 -16.65 -14.31
CA LEU A 102 16.70 -15.66 -13.70
C LEU A 102 15.95 -14.32 -13.65
N ASN A 103 15.64 -13.88 -12.44
CA ASN A 103 14.97 -12.61 -12.16
C ASN A 103 16.00 -11.56 -11.73
N ASN A 104 15.93 -10.39 -12.36
CA ASN A 104 16.74 -9.23 -11.96
C ASN A 104 15.83 -8.18 -11.30
N ILE A 105 16.00 -7.97 -10.00
CA ILE A 105 15.17 -7.07 -9.21
C ILE A 105 15.96 -5.78 -8.99
N LYS A 106 15.50 -4.71 -9.63
CA LYS A 106 16.05 -3.36 -9.49
C LYS A 106 15.49 -2.64 -8.27
N GLU A 107 16.18 -1.59 -7.81
CA GLU A 107 15.66 -0.67 -6.80
C GLU A 107 14.38 0.04 -7.27
N GLU A 108 13.47 0.40 -6.36
CA GLU A 108 12.24 1.13 -6.73
C GLU A 108 12.62 2.48 -7.38
N GLY A 109 12.21 2.70 -8.64
CA GLY A 109 12.55 3.91 -9.40
C GLY A 109 13.90 3.86 -10.14
N GLY A 110 14.78 2.92 -9.79
CA GLY A 110 16.18 2.90 -10.19
C GLY A 110 16.57 1.91 -11.29
N PHE A 111 17.75 2.12 -11.88
CA PHE A 111 18.37 1.19 -12.84
C PHE A 111 19.28 0.14 -12.21
N ARG A 112 19.56 0.27 -10.91
CA ARG A 112 20.51 -0.58 -10.19
C ARG A 112 19.83 -1.82 -9.60
N TYR A 113 20.53 -2.95 -9.68
CA TYR A 113 20.13 -4.23 -9.13
C TYR A 113 20.24 -4.21 -7.60
N ARG A 114 19.14 -4.52 -6.92
CA ARG A 114 19.10 -4.74 -5.48
C ARG A 114 19.18 -6.22 -5.14
N ARG A 115 18.66 -7.06 -6.03
CA ARG A 115 18.62 -8.50 -5.84
C ARG A 115 18.58 -9.23 -7.18
N GLU A 116 19.28 -10.35 -7.25
CA GLU A 116 19.21 -11.30 -8.37
C GLU A 116 18.76 -12.63 -7.80
N GLU A 117 17.83 -13.33 -8.46
CA GLU A 117 17.34 -14.61 -7.96
C GLU A 117 16.99 -15.58 -9.09
N ILE A 118 17.21 -16.87 -8.83
CA ILE A 118 16.81 -17.96 -9.71
C ILE A 118 15.59 -18.63 -9.10
N VAL A 119 14.49 -18.64 -9.84
CA VAL A 119 13.20 -19.17 -9.39
C VAL A 119 12.85 -20.41 -10.20
N LYS A 120 12.34 -21.44 -9.51
CA LYS A 120 11.85 -22.67 -10.12
C LYS A 120 10.33 -22.69 -10.20
N TYR A 121 9.83 -23.06 -11.37
CA TYR A 121 8.43 -23.37 -11.65
C TYR A 121 8.30 -24.80 -12.14
N SER A 122 7.20 -25.46 -11.80
CA SER A 122 6.85 -26.75 -12.42
C SER A 122 6.47 -26.58 -13.89
N SER A 123 6.44 -27.69 -14.63
CA SER A 123 5.92 -27.76 -16.00
C SER A 123 4.46 -27.27 -16.15
N SER A 124 3.69 -27.29 -15.06
CA SER A 124 2.31 -26.75 -14.98
C SER A 124 2.23 -25.27 -14.59
N GLY A 125 3.37 -24.61 -14.34
CA GLY A 125 3.45 -23.20 -13.95
C GLY A 125 3.20 -22.94 -12.46
N GLU A 126 3.37 -23.93 -11.58
CA GLU A 126 3.32 -23.72 -10.12
C GLU A 126 4.69 -23.28 -9.59
N TYR A 127 4.72 -22.23 -8.79
CA TYR A 127 5.93 -21.71 -8.16
C TYR A 127 6.44 -22.69 -7.10
N GLN A 128 7.69 -23.15 -7.23
CA GLN A 128 8.30 -24.12 -6.33
C GLN A 128 9.26 -23.48 -5.31
N GLY A 129 9.85 -22.33 -5.62
CA GLY A 129 10.73 -21.62 -4.69
C GLY A 129 11.86 -20.85 -5.38
N VAL A 130 12.62 -20.11 -4.57
CA VAL A 130 13.92 -19.54 -4.97
C VAL A 130 14.98 -20.61 -4.75
N ILE A 131 15.74 -20.93 -5.79
CA ILE A 131 16.87 -21.87 -5.75
C ILE A 131 18.11 -21.17 -5.20
N PHE A 132 18.40 -19.99 -5.74
CA PHE A 132 19.54 -19.16 -5.36
C PHE A 132 19.19 -17.69 -5.45
N ALA A 133 19.74 -16.86 -4.57
CA ALA A 133 19.59 -15.42 -4.62
C ALA A 133 20.85 -14.71 -4.13
N VAL A 134 21.12 -13.56 -4.73
CA VAL A 134 22.13 -12.59 -4.32
C VAL A 134 21.40 -11.31 -3.93
N ASP A 135 21.56 -10.89 -2.68
CA ASP A 135 21.03 -9.62 -2.18
C ASP A 135 22.18 -8.60 -2.09
N HIS A 136 21.99 -7.43 -2.69
CA HIS A 136 22.96 -6.34 -2.69
C HIS A 136 22.61 -5.33 -1.59
N GLU A 137 23.46 -5.18 -0.57
CA GLU A 137 23.25 -4.17 0.48
C GLU A 137 23.23 -2.74 -0.09
N THR A 138 24.05 -2.50 -1.12
CA THR A 138 24.09 -1.25 -1.89
C THR A 138 23.75 -1.59 -3.34
N PRO A 139 22.69 -1.01 -3.94
CA PRO A 139 22.29 -1.33 -5.30
C PRO A 139 23.42 -1.13 -6.32
N THR A 140 23.60 -2.08 -7.24
CA THR A 140 24.73 -2.13 -8.17
C THR A 140 24.29 -2.05 -9.64
N LEU A 141 25.17 -1.62 -10.55
CA LEU A 141 24.92 -1.72 -12.00
C LEU A 141 25.38 -3.06 -12.60
N ALA A 142 26.22 -3.80 -11.87
CA ALA A 142 26.82 -5.04 -12.35
C ALA A 142 26.09 -6.26 -11.76
N LYS A 143 25.81 -7.24 -12.61
CA LYS A 143 25.17 -8.51 -12.24
C LYS A 143 26.20 -9.49 -11.69
N ASP A 144 25.85 -10.22 -10.63
CA ASP A 144 26.68 -11.32 -10.11
C ASP A 144 26.35 -12.64 -10.79
N ILE A 145 25.07 -12.87 -11.14
CA ILE A 145 24.65 -14.05 -11.90
C ILE A 145 24.83 -13.74 -13.39
N THR A 146 25.84 -14.35 -14.00
CA THR A 146 26.26 -14.06 -15.38
C THR A 146 25.74 -15.06 -16.40
N GLY A 147 25.12 -16.17 -15.96
CA GLY A 147 24.58 -17.18 -16.86
C GLY A 147 23.68 -18.20 -16.19
N LEU A 148 22.80 -18.79 -16.99
CA LEU A 148 21.90 -19.89 -16.66
C LEU A 148 21.91 -20.86 -17.86
N SER A 149 22.14 -22.15 -17.62
CA SER A 149 22.25 -23.18 -18.66
C SER A 149 21.90 -24.56 -18.08
N LEU A 150 21.87 -25.60 -18.91
CA LEU A 150 21.81 -26.99 -18.46
C LEU A 150 23.16 -27.69 -18.58
N TYR A 151 23.44 -28.58 -17.64
CA TYR A 151 24.58 -29.47 -17.66
C TYR A 151 24.15 -30.85 -17.18
N HIS A 152 24.38 -31.88 -18.00
CA HIS A 152 23.84 -33.24 -17.80
C HIS A 152 22.31 -33.28 -17.55
N GLY A 153 21.56 -32.39 -18.20
CA GLY A 153 20.10 -32.30 -18.08
C GLY A 153 19.59 -31.62 -16.81
N GLN A 154 20.47 -31.09 -15.97
CA GLN A 154 20.13 -30.34 -14.76
C GLN A 154 20.50 -28.87 -14.91
N MET A 155 19.74 -28.00 -14.23
CA MET A 155 20.03 -26.57 -14.24
C MET A 155 21.33 -26.26 -13.50
N VAL A 156 22.15 -25.43 -14.13
CA VAL A 156 23.37 -24.85 -13.56
C VAL A 156 23.40 -23.34 -13.80
N TYR A 157 24.09 -22.61 -12.93
CA TYR A 157 24.22 -21.16 -13.02
C TYR A 157 25.66 -20.70 -12.81
N PHE A 158 25.98 -19.54 -13.39
CA PHE A 158 27.32 -18.96 -13.38
C PHE A 158 27.36 -17.73 -12.49
N LEU A 159 28.36 -17.66 -11.60
CA LEU A 159 28.70 -16.48 -10.83
C LEU A 159 30.01 -15.89 -11.35
N GLY A 160 29.95 -14.65 -11.85
CA GLY A 160 31.11 -13.94 -12.38
C GLY A 160 31.88 -13.19 -11.30
N SER A 161 33.20 -13.34 -11.29
CA SER A 161 34.14 -12.46 -10.59
C SER A 161 35.02 -11.71 -11.60
N GLU A 162 35.86 -10.79 -11.13
CA GLU A 162 36.74 -10.02 -12.03
C GLU A 162 37.65 -10.93 -12.86
N ASP A 163 38.19 -12.01 -12.28
CA ASP A 163 39.22 -12.86 -12.90
C ASP A 163 38.80 -14.33 -13.07
N ALA A 164 37.53 -14.67 -12.81
CA ALA A 164 37.02 -16.02 -13.02
C ALA A 164 35.51 -16.04 -13.20
N THR A 165 34.98 -17.16 -13.68
CA THR A 165 33.55 -17.49 -13.59
C THR A 165 33.40 -18.85 -12.93
N SER A 166 32.47 -18.97 -11.99
CA SER A 166 32.25 -20.19 -11.22
C SER A 166 30.88 -20.78 -11.54
N LEU A 167 30.87 -22.07 -11.88
CA LEU A 167 29.70 -22.86 -12.18
C LEU A 167 29.16 -23.52 -10.92
N TYR A 168 27.88 -23.36 -10.66
CA TYR A 168 27.18 -23.95 -9.52
C TYR A 168 26.00 -24.82 -10.00
N GLY A 169 25.75 -25.91 -9.29
CA GLY A 169 24.59 -26.77 -9.50
C GLY A 169 23.33 -26.22 -8.85
N GLU A 170 22.17 -26.78 -9.20
CA GLU A 170 20.88 -26.45 -8.57
C GLU A 170 20.91 -26.60 -7.03
N ASP A 171 21.74 -27.48 -6.47
CA ASP A 171 21.92 -27.67 -5.02
C ASP A 171 22.77 -26.58 -4.34
N GLY A 172 23.25 -25.59 -5.10
CA GLY A 172 24.10 -24.50 -4.65
C GLY A 172 25.55 -24.91 -4.42
N ARG A 173 25.97 -26.10 -4.83
CA ARG A 173 27.38 -26.53 -4.74
C ARG A 173 28.17 -26.07 -5.94
N LEU A 174 29.41 -25.65 -5.67
CA LEU A 174 30.38 -25.35 -6.71
C LEU A 174 30.69 -26.63 -7.50
N VAL A 175 30.48 -26.57 -8.80
CA VAL A 175 30.80 -27.63 -9.76
C VAL A 175 32.20 -27.43 -10.30
N HIS A 176 32.49 -26.22 -10.82
CA HIS A 176 33.77 -25.90 -11.44
C HIS A 176 34.07 -24.39 -11.42
N THR A 177 35.33 -23.98 -11.51
CA THR A 177 35.74 -22.57 -11.66
C THR A 177 36.66 -22.42 -12.86
N TYR A 178 36.27 -21.55 -13.79
CA TYR A 178 37.01 -21.23 -15.00
C TYR A 178 37.76 -19.92 -14.81
N GLU A 179 39.09 -19.95 -14.84
CA GLU A 179 39.94 -18.76 -14.67
C GLU A 179 40.02 -17.95 -15.98
N GLY A 180 39.90 -16.63 -15.87
CA GLY A 180 39.95 -15.74 -17.02
C GLY A 180 39.80 -14.27 -16.62
N LYS A 181 40.73 -13.42 -17.07
CA LYS A 181 40.73 -11.99 -16.72
C LYS A 181 39.56 -11.24 -17.36
N GLY A 182 38.83 -10.46 -16.56
CA GLY A 182 37.74 -9.58 -16.99
C GLY A 182 36.45 -10.30 -17.40
N MET A 183 36.28 -11.57 -17.05
CA MET A 183 35.17 -12.42 -17.54
C MET A 183 33.79 -11.83 -17.23
N LYS A 184 33.60 -11.24 -16.04
CA LYS A 184 32.34 -10.62 -15.62
C LYS A 184 31.86 -9.49 -16.56
N GLU A 185 32.78 -8.69 -17.10
CA GLU A 185 32.43 -7.57 -17.98
C GLU A 185 32.42 -7.97 -19.46
N LEU A 186 33.30 -8.91 -19.84
CA LEU A 186 33.59 -9.31 -21.21
C LEU A 186 32.58 -10.31 -21.79
N VAL A 187 32.18 -11.30 -20.99
CA VAL A 187 31.38 -12.43 -21.48
C VAL A 187 29.90 -12.06 -21.58
N ILE A 188 29.25 -12.51 -22.66
CA ILE A 188 27.81 -12.31 -22.87
C ILE A 188 27.03 -13.52 -22.38
N THR A 189 27.45 -14.73 -22.77
CA THR A 189 26.74 -15.97 -22.47
C THR A 189 27.70 -17.16 -22.47
N TYR A 190 27.23 -18.27 -21.92
CA TYR A 190 27.96 -19.51 -21.75
C TYR A 190 27.14 -20.66 -22.31
N ALA A 191 27.81 -21.64 -22.92
CA ALA A 191 27.25 -22.95 -23.24
C ALA A 191 28.20 -24.05 -22.77
N LEU A 192 27.64 -25.15 -22.25
CA LEU A 192 28.40 -26.28 -21.73
C LEU A 192 28.20 -27.49 -22.63
N ASP A 193 29.30 -28.14 -23.00
CA ASP A 193 29.24 -29.45 -23.65
C ASP A 193 29.22 -30.55 -22.58
N PRO A 194 28.08 -31.25 -22.38
CA PRO A 194 28.00 -32.33 -21.40
C PRO A 194 28.85 -33.55 -21.77
N SER A 195 29.30 -33.69 -23.03
CA SER A 195 30.05 -34.87 -23.48
C SER A 195 31.55 -34.76 -23.18
N ASN A 196 32.08 -33.53 -23.24
CA ASN A 196 33.52 -33.27 -23.16
C ASN A 196 33.92 -32.37 -21.96
N ASP A 197 32.95 -31.94 -21.15
CA ASP A 197 33.14 -31.02 -20.02
C ASP A 197 33.82 -29.69 -20.42
N GLU A 198 33.59 -29.25 -21.67
CA GLU A 198 34.16 -28.02 -22.23
C GLU A 198 33.17 -26.85 -22.09
N LEU A 199 33.71 -25.67 -21.76
CA LEU A 199 32.95 -24.43 -21.67
C LEU A 199 33.15 -23.61 -22.94
N TYR A 200 32.06 -23.19 -23.56
CA TYR A 200 32.04 -22.24 -24.65
C TYR A 200 31.51 -20.92 -24.14
N TYR A 201 32.07 -19.80 -24.62
CA TYR A 201 31.57 -18.48 -24.29
C TYR A 201 31.80 -17.49 -25.40
N SER A 202 30.85 -16.56 -25.56
CA SER A 202 30.93 -15.43 -26.47
C SER A 202 31.27 -14.15 -25.72
N THR A 203 31.91 -13.20 -26.39
CA THR A 203 32.34 -11.94 -25.79
C THR A 203 31.77 -10.72 -26.50
N LYS A 204 31.67 -9.60 -25.78
CA LYS A 204 31.32 -8.28 -26.34
C LYS A 204 32.32 -7.75 -27.36
N GLN A 205 33.48 -8.40 -27.49
CA GLN A 205 34.48 -8.13 -28.51
C GLN A 205 34.21 -8.86 -29.84
N GLY A 206 33.14 -9.66 -29.93
CA GLY A 206 32.81 -10.42 -31.15
C GLY A 206 33.63 -11.70 -31.30
N LYS A 207 34.04 -12.31 -30.19
CA LYS A 207 34.85 -13.54 -30.18
C LYS A 207 34.11 -14.68 -29.52
N ILE A 208 34.34 -15.89 -30.01
CA ILE A 208 33.87 -17.13 -29.37
C ILE A 208 35.08 -17.95 -28.96
N TYR A 209 35.11 -18.32 -27.70
CA TYR A 209 36.17 -19.12 -27.11
C TYR A 209 35.64 -20.48 -26.65
N ARG A 210 36.56 -21.42 -26.60
CA ARG A 210 36.40 -22.72 -25.97
C ARG A 210 37.45 -22.89 -24.88
N TYR A 211 37.01 -23.20 -23.68
CA TYR A 211 37.85 -23.40 -22.52
C TYR A 211 37.85 -24.86 -22.12
N HIS A 212 39.05 -25.40 -21.92
CA HIS A 212 39.29 -26.72 -21.37
C HIS A 212 40.01 -26.60 -20.02
N GLU A 213 39.68 -27.47 -19.06
CA GLU A 213 40.21 -27.42 -17.70
C GLU A 213 41.75 -27.40 -17.68
N GLY A 214 42.33 -26.39 -17.02
CA GLY A 214 43.78 -26.23 -16.86
C GLY A 214 44.55 -25.72 -18.09
N GLY A 215 43.85 -25.32 -19.16
CA GLY A 215 44.43 -24.74 -20.38
C GLY A 215 44.09 -23.26 -20.59
N GLU A 216 44.79 -22.61 -21.52
CA GLU A 216 44.41 -21.28 -22.02
C GLU A 216 43.17 -21.36 -22.93
N PRO A 217 42.25 -20.38 -22.89
CA PRO A 217 41.09 -20.36 -23.78
C PRO A 217 41.49 -20.42 -25.26
N PHE A 218 40.89 -21.36 -26.01
CA PHE A 218 41.09 -21.52 -27.45
C PHE A 218 40.10 -20.65 -28.22
N LEU A 219 40.61 -19.77 -29.08
CA LEU A 219 39.78 -18.91 -29.95
C LEU A 219 39.21 -19.73 -31.11
N LEU A 220 37.88 -19.85 -31.16
CA LEU A 220 37.16 -20.56 -32.22
C LEU A 220 36.71 -19.63 -33.35
N TYR A 221 36.30 -18.42 -33.00
CA TYR A 221 35.77 -17.45 -33.94
C TYR A 221 36.19 -16.04 -33.53
N ASP A 222 36.61 -15.25 -34.51
CA ASP A 222 36.89 -13.82 -34.34
C ASP A 222 36.20 -13.05 -35.47
N ALA A 223 35.21 -12.23 -35.10
CA ALA A 223 34.47 -11.40 -36.05
C ALA A 223 35.39 -10.47 -36.85
N ALA A 224 36.53 -10.05 -36.27
CA ALA A 224 37.48 -9.15 -36.93
C ALA A 224 38.18 -9.77 -38.17
N ASN A 225 38.07 -11.08 -38.37
CA ASN A 225 38.65 -11.76 -39.53
C ASN A 225 37.77 -11.69 -40.80
N TYR A 226 36.58 -11.10 -40.71
CA TYR A 226 35.61 -11.05 -41.80
C TYR A 226 35.36 -9.60 -42.27
N ASP A 227 35.08 -9.43 -43.57
CA ASP A 227 34.83 -8.11 -44.19
C ASP A 227 33.41 -7.56 -43.95
N TYR A 228 32.62 -8.23 -43.10
CA TYR A 228 31.24 -7.87 -42.76
C TYR A 228 31.08 -7.68 -41.26
N LEU A 229 30.07 -6.90 -40.84
CA LEU A 229 29.78 -6.67 -39.42
C LEU A 229 29.15 -7.93 -38.79
N SER A 230 30.01 -8.77 -38.20
CA SER A 230 29.61 -9.93 -37.40
C SER A 230 29.65 -9.61 -35.91
N ILE A 231 28.60 -9.98 -35.19
CA ILE A 231 28.50 -9.76 -33.75
C ILE A 231 27.85 -11.01 -33.12
N PRO A 232 28.64 -12.07 -32.85
CA PRO A 232 28.15 -13.25 -32.17
C PRO A 232 27.72 -12.91 -30.74
N ARG A 233 26.48 -13.28 -30.39
CA ARG A 233 25.85 -12.94 -29.11
C ARG A 233 25.50 -14.16 -28.29
N ASP A 234 24.26 -14.66 -28.34
CA ASP A 234 23.85 -15.83 -27.58
C ASP A 234 24.34 -17.11 -28.26
N ILE A 235 24.71 -18.12 -27.48
CA ILE A 235 25.31 -19.37 -27.95
C ILE A 235 24.62 -20.55 -27.29
N SER A 236 24.47 -21.64 -28.02
CA SER A 236 23.85 -22.87 -27.52
C SER A 236 24.44 -24.08 -28.25
N LEU A 237 24.51 -25.23 -27.56
CA LEU A 237 25.01 -26.49 -28.11
C LEU A 237 23.85 -27.46 -28.28
N ASP A 238 23.75 -28.07 -29.46
CA ASP A 238 22.80 -29.16 -29.68
C ASP A 238 23.28 -30.46 -29.01
N GLY A 239 22.40 -31.47 -28.96
CA GLY A 239 22.73 -32.77 -28.36
C GLY A 239 23.85 -33.56 -29.06
N GLN A 240 24.38 -33.09 -30.20
CA GLN A 240 25.53 -33.65 -30.91
C GLN A 240 26.82 -32.82 -30.74
N GLY A 241 26.78 -31.74 -29.94
CA GLY A 241 27.91 -30.83 -29.74
C GLY A 241 28.06 -29.77 -30.84
N GLY A 242 27.07 -29.61 -31.71
CA GLY A 242 27.05 -28.54 -32.72
C GLY A 242 26.84 -27.18 -32.06
N LEU A 243 27.77 -26.25 -32.27
CA LEU A 243 27.71 -24.89 -31.71
C LEU A 243 26.90 -23.96 -32.61
N TYR A 244 25.78 -23.46 -32.09
CA TYR A 244 24.96 -22.44 -32.73
C TYR A 244 25.09 -21.13 -31.97
N PHE A 245 24.99 -20.03 -32.70
CA PHE A 245 24.97 -18.70 -32.11
C PHE A 245 24.09 -17.74 -32.90
N THR A 246 23.50 -16.77 -32.21
CA THR A 246 22.88 -15.61 -32.86
C THR A 246 23.96 -14.62 -33.26
N ASP A 247 23.90 -14.14 -34.49
CA ASP A 247 24.73 -13.03 -34.97
C ASP A 247 23.83 -11.81 -35.20
N ILE A 248 23.92 -10.84 -34.30
CA ILE A 248 23.09 -9.63 -34.34
C ILE A 248 23.57 -8.63 -35.39
N GLY A 249 24.82 -8.74 -35.85
CA GLY A 249 25.35 -7.92 -36.94
C GLY A 249 24.85 -8.43 -38.29
N LEU A 250 24.96 -9.75 -38.51
CA LEU A 250 24.48 -10.41 -39.73
C LEU A 250 22.97 -10.63 -39.79
N ARG A 251 22.25 -10.51 -38.65
CA ARG A 251 20.81 -10.75 -38.53
C ARG A 251 20.43 -12.20 -38.81
N THR A 252 21.21 -13.13 -38.26
CA THR A 252 21.02 -14.58 -38.48
C THR A 252 21.27 -15.42 -37.23
N VAL A 253 20.82 -16.68 -37.25
CA VAL A 253 21.34 -17.74 -36.40
C VAL A 253 22.26 -18.61 -37.24
N SER A 254 23.50 -18.75 -36.79
CA SER A 254 24.56 -19.46 -37.50
C SER A 254 25.06 -20.64 -36.69
N LYS A 255 25.48 -21.70 -37.39
CA LYS A 255 26.22 -22.83 -36.83
C LYS A 255 27.70 -22.69 -37.21
N LEU A 256 28.58 -22.89 -36.24
CA LEU A 256 30.02 -22.94 -36.48
C LEU A 256 30.41 -24.38 -36.87
N GLU A 257 30.91 -24.56 -38.09
CA GLU A 257 31.35 -25.86 -38.59
C GLU A 257 32.78 -26.18 -38.14
N GLU A 258 33.17 -27.46 -38.18
CA GLU A 258 34.51 -27.91 -37.73
C GLU A 258 35.68 -27.28 -38.51
N ASP A 259 35.44 -26.85 -39.75
CA ASP A 259 36.43 -26.17 -40.61
C ASP A 259 36.53 -24.66 -40.33
N GLY A 260 35.73 -24.14 -39.40
CA GLY A 260 35.65 -22.73 -39.03
C GLY A 260 34.74 -21.89 -39.92
N SER A 261 34.05 -22.49 -40.90
CA SER A 261 33.05 -21.80 -41.72
C SER A 261 31.70 -21.66 -41.00
N LEU A 262 30.87 -20.74 -41.49
CA LEU A 262 29.53 -20.49 -40.94
C LEU A 262 28.45 -21.09 -41.85
N SER A 263 27.54 -21.85 -41.25
CA SER A 263 26.32 -22.34 -41.87
C SER A 263 25.12 -21.59 -41.27
N HIS A 264 24.43 -20.79 -42.09
CA HIS A 264 23.30 -19.96 -41.63
C HIS A 264 22.00 -20.78 -41.64
N VAL A 265 21.31 -20.84 -40.50
CA VAL A 265 20.18 -21.75 -40.27
C VAL A 265 18.84 -21.00 -40.17
N ILE A 266 18.85 -19.85 -39.50
CA ILE A 266 17.72 -18.92 -39.46
C ILE A 266 18.19 -17.57 -40.00
N TYR A 267 17.61 -17.14 -41.11
CA TYR A 267 17.93 -15.86 -41.74
C TYR A 267 16.83 -15.46 -42.71
N ASP A 268 16.68 -14.15 -42.93
CA ASP A 268 15.77 -13.57 -43.90
C ASP A 268 16.58 -12.92 -45.06
N GLY A 269 16.40 -13.40 -46.29
CA GLY A 269 17.08 -12.89 -47.49
C GLY A 269 18.57 -13.25 -47.63
N GLU A 270 19.37 -12.38 -48.27
CA GLU A 270 20.81 -12.59 -48.45
C GLU A 270 21.62 -12.19 -47.21
N VAL A 271 22.56 -13.03 -46.76
CA VAL A 271 23.35 -12.77 -45.55
C VAL A 271 24.36 -11.64 -45.77
N GLY A 272 24.46 -10.72 -44.80
CA GLY A 272 25.43 -9.62 -44.83
C GLY A 272 25.14 -8.50 -45.83
N VAL A 273 23.97 -8.53 -46.50
CA VAL A 273 23.52 -7.50 -47.43
C VAL A 273 22.26 -6.82 -46.87
N ASP A 274 22.28 -5.49 -46.79
CA ASP A 274 21.17 -4.63 -46.36
C ASP A 274 20.48 -5.13 -45.07
N THR A 275 21.17 -5.01 -43.94
CA THR A 275 20.73 -5.52 -42.63
C THR A 275 19.84 -4.54 -41.87
N SER A 276 19.69 -3.31 -42.37
CA SER A 276 19.03 -2.19 -41.68
C SER A 276 17.53 -2.41 -41.43
N TYR A 277 16.89 -3.29 -42.21
CA TYR A 277 15.45 -3.61 -42.08
C TYR A 277 15.18 -5.05 -41.64
N LYS A 278 16.22 -5.79 -41.24
CA LYS A 278 16.10 -7.19 -40.84
C LYS A 278 16.00 -7.32 -39.32
N TYR A 279 15.17 -8.26 -38.89
CA TYR A 279 15.00 -8.55 -37.46
C TYR A 279 16.28 -9.03 -36.79
N ILE A 280 16.49 -8.61 -35.54
CA ILE A 280 17.59 -9.11 -34.70
C ILE A 280 17.10 -10.33 -33.93
N TYR A 281 17.89 -11.40 -33.99
CA TYR A 281 17.72 -12.58 -33.16
C TYR A 281 18.60 -12.44 -31.91
N THR A 282 18.00 -12.34 -30.73
CA THR A 282 18.72 -11.92 -29.50
C THR A 282 19.03 -13.05 -28.53
N TYR A 283 18.36 -14.20 -28.66
CA TYR A 283 18.44 -15.34 -27.75
C TYR A 283 18.35 -16.66 -28.52
N LEU A 284 18.93 -17.72 -27.97
CA LEU A 284 18.98 -19.02 -28.60
C LEU A 284 18.90 -20.16 -27.59
N SER A 285 18.04 -21.13 -27.87
CA SER A 285 18.01 -22.41 -27.17
C SER A 285 17.99 -23.55 -28.20
N THR A 286 18.83 -24.56 -27.98
CA THR A 286 18.94 -25.74 -28.88
C THR A 286 18.78 -27.08 -28.15
N GLU A 287 18.54 -27.05 -26.83
CA GLU A 287 18.57 -28.23 -25.95
C GLU A 287 17.44 -29.23 -26.28
N ASN A 288 16.19 -28.75 -26.41
CA ASN A 288 15.01 -29.55 -26.77
C ASN A 288 14.53 -29.27 -28.21
N GLY A 289 15.41 -28.72 -29.05
CA GLY A 289 15.11 -28.22 -30.38
C GLY A 289 15.50 -26.75 -30.54
N LEU A 290 15.77 -26.33 -31.77
CA LEU A 290 16.25 -24.99 -32.06
C LEU A 290 15.08 -23.99 -32.07
N ILE A 291 15.11 -23.07 -31.10
CA ILE A 291 14.22 -21.91 -30.99
C ILE A 291 15.04 -20.65 -30.73
N THR A 292 14.63 -19.57 -31.38
CA THR A 292 15.16 -18.21 -31.18
C THR A 292 13.97 -17.24 -31.16
N GLN A 293 14.24 -15.97 -30.90
CA GLN A 293 13.22 -14.95 -31.00
C GLN A 293 13.76 -13.62 -31.53
N THR A 294 12.82 -12.83 -32.01
CA THR A 294 12.94 -11.39 -32.25
C THR A 294 12.12 -10.65 -31.18
N SER A 295 12.09 -9.32 -31.23
CA SER A 295 11.22 -8.50 -30.37
C SER A 295 9.74 -8.87 -30.48
N ASP A 296 9.29 -9.32 -31.66
CA ASP A 296 7.88 -9.44 -32.03
C ASP A 296 7.39 -10.89 -32.17
N PHE A 297 8.29 -11.84 -32.43
CA PHE A 297 7.91 -13.23 -32.68
C PHE A 297 9.00 -14.23 -32.29
N THR A 298 8.57 -15.46 -31.99
CA THR A 298 9.47 -16.61 -31.86
C THR A 298 9.67 -17.26 -33.23
N VAL A 299 10.86 -17.81 -33.46
CA VAL A 299 11.19 -18.63 -34.63
C VAL A 299 11.73 -19.96 -34.15
N MET A 300 11.13 -21.06 -34.63
CA MET A 300 11.61 -22.41 -34.36
C MET A 300 11.82 -23.18 -35.66
N LEU A 301 12.76 -24.13 -35.64
CA LEU A 301 12.92 -25.08 -36.74
C LEU A 301 12.10 -26.34 -36.46
N ARG A 302 11.10 -26.60 -37.30
CA ARG A 302 10.27 -27.80 -37.24
C ARG A 302 10.38 -28.55 -38.56
N ASP A 303 10.84 -29.80 -38.52
CA ASP A 303 11.06 -30.64 -39.70
C ASP A 303 11.94 -29.98 -40.79
N GLY A 304 12.85 -29.08 -40.39
CA GLY A 304 13.73 -28.33 -41.30
C GLY A 304 13.13 -27.05 -41.89
N GLU A 305 11.88 -26.71 -41.57
CA GLU A 305 11.23 -25.46 -41.96
C GLU A 305 11.18 -24.46 -40.78
N GLN A 306 11.29 -23.17 -41.10
CA GLN A 306 11.13 -22.09 -40.12
C GLN A 306 9.65 -21.83 -39.84
N VAL A 307 9.26 -21.86 -38.57
CA VAL A 307 7.91 -21.55 -38.11
C VAL A 307 7.94 -20.33 -37.19
N ASN A 308 7.24 -19.27 -37.61
CA ASN A 308 7.16 -18.02 -36.87
C ASN A 308 5.85 -17.95 -36.08
N SER A 309 5.90 -17.54 -34.81
CA SER A 309 4.71 -17.34 -33.97
C SER A 309 4.69 -15.96 -33.32
N GLN A 310 3.58 -15.24 -33.50
CA GLN A 310 3.34 -13.89 -32.97
C GLN A 310 2.23 -13.86 -31.90
N SER A 311 1.42 -14.92 -31.79
CA SER A 311 0.31 -14.95 -30.85
C SER A 311 -0.19 -16.37 -30.63
N ALA A 312 -0.83 -16.62 -29.48
CA ALA A 312 -1.46 -17.88 -29.13
C ALA A 312 -2.93 -17.69 -28.69
N GLY A 313 -3.80 -18.63 -29.04
CA GLY A 313 -5.23 -18.59 -28.70
C GLY A 313 -5.54 -19.19 -27.33
N TYR A 314 -6.59 -18.71 -26.66
CA TYR A 314 -7.18 -19.45 -25.53
C TYR A 314 -8.14 -20.53 -26.02
N SER A 315 -8.20 -21.63 -25.27
CA SER A 315 -9.21 -22.67 -25.53
C SER A 315 -10.63 -22.12 -25.41
N ALA A 316 -11.56 -22.72 -26.16
CA ALA A 316 -12.96 -22.27 -26.21
C ALA A 316 -13.65 -22.20 -24.82
N MET A 317 -13.26 -23.09 -23.90
CA MET A 317 -13.79 -23.10 -22.53
C MET A 317 -13.37 -21.87 -21.74
N VAL A 318 -12.12 -21.43 -21.87
CA VAL A 318 -11.60 -20.23 -21.19
C VAL A 318 -12.30 -18.98 -21.73
N CYS A 319 -12.46 -18.88 -23.05
CA CYS A 319 -13.20 -17.79 -23.70
C CYS A 319 -14.64 -17.66 -23.17
N PHE A 320 -15.35 -18.78 -22.98
CA PHE A 320 -16.69 -18.80 -22.40
C PHE A 320 -16.73 -18.26 -20.96
N LEU A 321 -15.76 -18.64 -20.12
CA LEU A 321 -15.68 -18.19 -18.72
C LEU A 321 -15.41 -16.68 -18.61
N ILE A 322 -14.58 -16.12 -19.50
CA ILE A 322 -14.31 -14.67 -19.58
C ILE A 322 -15.61 -13.91 -19.85
N VAL A 323 -16.38 -14.34 -20.86
CA VAL A 323 -17.66 -13.71 -21.22
C VAL A 323 -18.65 -13.78 -20.05
N LEU A 324 -18.79 -14.94 -19.41
CA LEU A 324 -19.67 -15.12 -18.26
C LEU A 324 -19.30 -14.19 -17.09
N GLY A 325 -18.01 -13.98 -16.87
CA GLY A 325 -17.53 -13.04 -15.86
C GLY A 325 -17.94 -11.61 -16.13
N TRP A 326 -17.73 -11.10 -17.35
CA TRP A 326 -18.13 -9.73 -17.69
C TRP A 326 -19.64 -9.50 -17.57
N VAL A 327 -20.45 -10.52 -17.92
CA VAL A 327 -21.90 -10.48 -17.69
C VAL A 327 -22.21 -10.35 -16.19
N ALA A 328 -21.51 -11.08 -15.31
CA ALA A 328 -21.69 -10.98 -13.87
C ALA A 328 -21.31 -9.60 -13.30
N VAL A 329 -20.22 -8.98 -13.80
CA VAL A 329 -19.79 -7.63 -13.40
C VAL A 329 -20.85 -6.59 -13.76
N VAL A 330 -21.34 -6.59 -15.00
CA VAL A 330 -22.38 -5.66 -15.46
C VAL A 330 -23.65 -5.83 -14.63
N LEU A 331 -24.07 -7.09 -14.39
CA LEU A 331 -25.25 -7.38 -13.59
C LEU A 331 -25.12 -6.88 -12.14
N ALA A 332 -23.95 -7.06 -11.52
CA ALA A 332 -23.67 -6.58 -10.17
C ALA A 332 -23.70 -5.05 -10.09
N ALA A 333 -23.10 -4.36 -11.07
CA ALA A 333 -23.09 -2.90 -11.13
C ALA A 333 -24.51 -2.33 -11.27
N VAL A 334 -25.33 -2.90 -12.15
CA VAL A 334 -26.74 -2.51 -12.32
C VAL A 334 -27.54 -2.73 -11.04
N LEU A 335 -27.38 -3.88 -10.38
CA LEU A 335 -28.08 -4.18 -9.12
C LEU A 335 -27.67 -3.22 -8.00
N ALA A 336 -26.37 -2.94 -7.85
CA ALA A 336 -25.86 -1.98 -6.86
C ALA A 336 -26.42 -0.57 -7.10
N LEU A 337 -26.43 -0.12 -8.37
CA LEU A 337 -27.00 1.16 -8.77
C LEU A 337 -28.49 1.23 -8.46
N CYS A 338 -29.26 0.19 -8.77
CA CYS A 338 -30.69 0.13 -8.45
C CYS A 338 -30.96 0.25 -6.94
N ILE A 339 -30.16 -0.42 -6.09
CA ILE A 339 -30.29 -0.34 -4.63
C ILE A 339 -29.96 1.07 -4.13
N LEU A 340 -28.88 1.68 -4.62
CA LEU A 340 -28.48 3.04 -4.26
C LEU A 340 -29.53 4.07 -4.66
N LEU A 341 -30.08 3.97 -5.88
CA LEU A 341 -31.16 4.83 -6.36
C LEU A 341 -32.43 4.66 -5.53
N GLU A 342 -32.83 3.42 -5.19
CA GLU A 342 -34.00 3.18 -4.36
C GLU A 342 -33.85 3.81 -2.96
N LEU A 343 -32.65 3.72 -2.38
CA LEU A 343 -32.32 4.32 -1.08
C LEU A 343 -32.31 5.85 -1.15
N PHE A 344 -31.72 6.43 -2.19
CA PHE A 344 -31.68 7.87 -2.44
C PHE A 344 -33.09 8.45 -2.63
N PHE A 345 -33.93 7.86 -3.49
CA PHE A 345 -35.31 8.30 -3.68
C PHE A 345 -36.17 8.14 -2.42
N PHE A 346 -35.92 7.10 -1.61
CA PHE A 346 -36.58 6.92 -0.33
C PHE A 346 -36.25 8.07 0.64
N LEU A 347 -34.96 8.43 0.75
CA LEU A 347 -34.48 9.50 1.62
C LEU A 347 -34.97 10.88 1.17
N ILE A 348 -35.01 11.17 -0.14
CA ILE A 348 -35.55 12.44 -0.65
C ILE A 348 -37.05 12.58 -0.41
N LYS A 349 -37.82 11.51 -0.61
CA LYS A 349 -39.28 11.57 -0.46
C LYS A 349 -39.72 11.62 1.00
N LYS A 350 -39.05 10.92 1.91
CA LYS A 350 -39.45 10.79 3.32
C LYS A 350 -38.55 11.50 4.33
N GLY A 351 -37.43 12.07 3.90
CA GLY A 351 -36.49 12.78 4.77
C GLY A 351 -37.00 14.12 5.30
N SER A 352 -36.56 14.48 6.50
CA SER A 352 -36.77 15.83 7.06
C SER A 352 -36.09 16.91 6.21
N GLY A 353 -36.51 18.17 6.35
CA GLY A 353 -35.86 19.30 5.64
C GLY A 353 -34.35 19.40 5.91
N THR A 354 -33.93 19.14 7.15
CA THR A 354 -32.51 19.02 7.54
C THR A 354 -31.80 17.89 6.81
N LEU A 355 -32.43 16.70 6.70
CA LEU A 355 -31.85 15.57 5.96
C LEU A 355 -31.65 15.89 4.48
N LYS A 356 -32.60 16.59 3.85
CA LYS A 356 -32.48 17.03 2.45
C LYS A 356 -31.35 18.03 2.26
N LEU A 357 -31.21 19.00 3.18
CA LEU A 357 -30.10 19.96 3.16
C LEU A 357 -28.75 19.26 3.33
N SER A 358 -28.64 18.32 4.28
CA SER A 358 -27.42 17.52 4.48
C SER A 358 -27.07 16.71 3.23
N MET A 359 -28.04 16.07 2.56
CA MET A 359 -27.80 15.36 1.30
C MET A 359 -27.34 16.29 0.17
N GLY A 360 -27.87 17.51 0.11
CA GLY A 360 -27.43 18.52 -0.86
C GLY A 360 -25.97 18.91 -0.66
N VAL A 361 -25.55 19.16 0.60
CA VAL A 361 -24.16 19.48 0.93
C VAL A 361 -23.23 18.29 0.68
N MET A 362 -23.65 17.07 1.02
CA MET A 362 -22.89 15.85 0.72
C MET A 362 -22.66 15.68 -0.79
N SER A 363 -23.72 15.85 -1.57
CA SER A 363 -23.65 15.75 -3.03
C SER A 363 -22.74 16.84 -3.61
N GLY A 364 -22.84 18.08 -3.11
CA GLY A 364 -21.97 19.18 -3.51
C GLY A 364 -20.50 18.91 -3.20
N ALA A 365 -20.19 18.41 -1.99
CA ALA A 365 -18.83 18.05 -1.60
C ALA A 365 -18.25 16.93 -2.50
N MET A 366 -19.05 15.90 -2.82
CA MET A 366 -18.65 14.84 -3.74
C MET A 366 -18.42 15.34 -5.17
N VAL A 367 -19.26 16.28 -5.66
CA VAL A 367 -19.06 16.89 -6.99
C VAL A 367 -17.80 17.73 -7.03
N ILE A 368 -17.55 18.55 -6.00
CA ILE A 368 -16.32 19.35 -5.91
C ILE A 368 -15.08 18.45 -5.85
N ALA A 369 -15.12 17.38 -5.06
CA ALA A 369 -14.05 16.39 -5.01
C ALA A 369 -13.82 15.72 -6.36
N GLY A 370 -14.89 15.35 -7.08
CA GLY A 370 -14.81 14.78 -8.41
C GLY A 370 -14.20 15.74 -9.44
N ILE A 371 -14.60 17.03 -9.42
CA ILE A 371 -14.02 18.07 -10.29
C ILE A 371 -12.53 18.27 -9.94
N PHE A 372 -12.20 18.33 -8.65
CA PHE A 372 -10.81 18.47 -8.20
C PHE A 372 -9.95 17.32 -8.71
N ILE A 373 -10.41 16.08 -8.54
CA ILE A 373 -9.72 14.88 -9.05
C ILE A 373 -9.54 14.95 -10.57
N PHE A 374 -10.62 15.28 -11.30
CA PHE A 374 -10.61 15.38 -12.75
C PHE A 374 -9.64 16.44 -13.28
N MET A 375 -9.47 17.56 -12.56
CA MET A 375 -8.55 18.63 -12.96
C MET A 375 -7.11 18.36 -12.51
N VAL A 376 -6.91 17.81 -11.32
CA VAL A 376 -5.59 17.69 -10.70
C VAL A 376 -4.80 16.50 -11.22
N ILE A 377 -5.43 15.36 -11.48
CA ILE A 377 -4.68 14.16 -11.91
C ILE A 377 -3.93 14.41 -13.23
N PRO A 378 -4.56 14.89 -14.32
CA PRO A 378 -3.83 15.13 -15.57
C PRO A 378 -2.73 16.18 -15.42
N ASP A 379 -3.01 17.29 -14.74
CA ASP A 379 -2.00 18.35 -14.49
C ASP A 379 -0.83 17.85 -13.62
N PHE A 380 -1.09 16.90 -12.71
CA PHE A 380 -0.06 16.29 -11.89
C PHE A 380 0.84 15.34 -12.69
N GLU A 381 0.25 14.47 -13.52
CA GLU A 381 1.00 13.59 -14.41
C GLU A 381 1.88 14.38 -15.37
N ASP A 382 1.33 15.42 -16.02
CA ASP A 382 2.06 16.30 -16.94
C ASP A 382 3.24 17.01 -16.25
N ARG A 383 3.05 17.50 -15.02
CA ARG A 383 4.12 18.16 -14.25
C ARG A 383 5.23 17.19 -13.83
N LEU A 384 4.86 15.97 -13.42
CA LEU A 384 5.84 14.95 -13.08
C LEU A 384 6.66 14.56 -14.31
N LEU A 385 5.99 14.35 -15.44
CA LEU A 385 6.64 14.05 -16.72
C LEU A 385 7.62 15.15 -17.13
N ASP A 386 7.18 16.41 -17.12
CA ASP A 386 8.03 17.58 -17.43
C ASP A 386 9.22 17.71 -16.47
N SER A 387 9.03 17.38 -15.19
CA SER A 387 10.12 17.38 -14.19
C SER A 387 11.19 16.33 -14.51
N VAL A 388 10.78 15.09 -14.80
CA VAL A 388 11.70 13.99 -15.15
C VAL A 388 12.45 14.31 -16.45
N LEU A 389 11.75 14.80 -17.47
CA LEU A 389 12.35 15.17 -18.75
C LEU A 389 13.35 16.32 -18.64
N LYS A 390 13.09 17.33 -17.79
CA LYS A 390 14.05 18.41 -17.52
C LYS A 390 15.30 17.91 -16.82
N GLN A 391 15.18 16.95 -15.90
CA GLN A 391 16.33 16.31 -15.27
C GLN A 391 17.14 15.50 -16.29
N ALA A 392 16.47 14.70 -17.13
CA ALA A 392 17.12 13.97 -18.22
C ALA A 392 17.87 14.90 -19.17
N GLN A 393 17.26 16.03 -19.57
CA GLN A 393 17.90 17.05 -20.39
C GLN A 393 19.15 17.64 -19.71
N ALA A 394 19.07 17.99 -18.42
CA ALA A 394 20.21 18.53 -17.70
C ALA A 394 21.38 17.53 -17.62
N ILE A 395 21.09 16.24 -17.42
CA ILE A 395 22.11 15.18 -17.43
C ILE A 395 22.71 15.02 -18.84
N SER A 396 21.88 15.03 -19.89
CA SER A 396 22.31 15.00 -21.29
C SER A 396 23.27 16.15 -21.62
N ASP A 397 22.96 17.36 -21.17
CA ASP A 397 23.81 18.54 -21.37
C ASP A 397 25.17 18.40 -20.66
N VAL A 398 25.18 17.81 -19.46
CA VAL A 398 26.43 17.50 -18.73
C VAL A 398 27.26 16.47 -19.50
N ILE A 399 26.65 15.40 -20.01
CA ILE A 399 27.34 14.38 -20.81
C ILE A 399 28.00 15.01 -22.04
N GLN A 400 27.28 15.87 -22.78
CA GLN A 400 27.81 16.60 -23.94
C GLN A 400 29.06 17.45 -23.62
N ILE A 401 29.17 17.93 -22.37
CA ILE A 401 30.32 18.72 -21.89
C ILE A 401 31.50 17.83 -21.50
N VAL A 402 31.26 16.71 -20.81
CA VAL A 402 32.33 15.87 -20.23
C VAL A 402 32.83 14.75 -21.16
N LEU A 403 32.08 14.42 -22.21
CA LEU A 403 32.39 13.32 -23.12
C LEU A 403 33.76 13.55 -23.80
N PRO A 404 34.68 12.56 -23.73
CA PRO A 404 35.93 12.60 -24.48
C PRO A 404 35.65 12.32 -25.96
N LYS A 405 35.52 13.41 -26.74
CA LYS A 405 34.92 13.39 -28.09
C LYS A 405 35.77 12.67 -29.14
N GLU A 406 37.10 12.70 -29.03
CA GLU A 406 37.98 12.07 -30.01
C GLU A 406 38.03 10.56 -29.79
N GLU A 407 38.15 10.14 -28.53
CA GLU A 407 38.08 8.76 -28.10
C GLU A 407 36.72 8.14 -28.47
N TYR A 408 35.62 8.88 -28.30
CA TYR A 408 34.29 8.46 -28.74
C TYR A 408 34.20 8.22 -30.26
N LYS A 409 34.81 9.11 -31.07
CA LYS A 409 34.84 8.96 -32.54
C LYS A 409 35.59 7.70 -33.00
N ASN A 410 36.53 7.22 -32.21
CA ASN A 410 37.34 6.04 -32.56
C ASN A 410 36.61 4.72 -32.36
N LEU A 411 35.53 4.69 -31.55
CA LEU A 411 34.74 3.48 -31.31
C LEU A 411 33.92 3.12 -32.55
N ASN A 412 34.37 2.10 -33.30
CA ASN A 412 33.77 1.66 -34.56
C ASN A 412 33.69 0.13 -34.70
N SER A 413 34.42 -0.61 -33.87
CA SER A 413 34.51 -2.06 -33.95
C SER A 413 34.15 -2.71 -32.62
N THR A 414 33.65 -3.95 -32.67
CA THR A 414 33.43 -4.76 -31.46
C THR A 414 34.74 -4.92 -30.65
N ALA A 415 35.88 -4.98 -31.33
CA ALA A 415 37.20 -5.10 -30.71
C ALA A 415 37.58 -3.91 -29.81
N ASP A 416 36.95 -2.75 -29.97
CA ASP A 416 37.23 -1.54 -29.18
C ASP A 416 36.71 -1.65 -27.73
N PHE A 417 35.83 -2.61 -27.45
CA PHE A 417 35.27 -2.82 -26.12
C PHE A 417 36.38 -3.12 -25.08
N LEU A 418 36.37 -2.38 -23.96
CA LEU A 418 37.43 -2.36 -22.94
C LEU A 418 38.83 -1.94 -23.44
N GLY A 419 38.93 -1.37 -24.65
CA GLY A 419 40.12 -0.69 -25.13
C GLY A 419 40.40 0.63 -24.40
N GLU A 420 41.48 1.32 -24.78
CA GLU A 420 41.87 2.61 -24.17
C GLU A 420 40.78 3.67 -24.37
N ASP A 421 40.29 3.83 -25.61
CA ASP A 421 39.26 4.80 -25.98
C ASP A 421 37.91 4.49 -25.29
N TYR A 422 37.52 3.22 -25.22
CA TYR A 422 36.29 2.80 -24.54
C TYR A 422 36.36 3.12 -23.04
N ASN A 423 37.48 2.82 -22.39
CA ASN A 423 37.66 3.09 -20.97
C ASN A 423 37.71 4.60 -20.66
N ALA A 424 38.22 5.43 -21.58
CA ALA A 424 38.17 6.88 -21.46
C ALA A 424 36.72 7.40 -21.44
N VAL A 425 35.88 6.94 -22.38
CA VAL A 425 34.44 7.26 -22.42
C VAL A 425 33.74 6.73 -21.16
N ARG A 426 33.91 5.45 -20.85
CA ARG A 426 33.33 4.75 -19.69
C ARG A 426 33.60 5.50 -18.39
N GLY A 427 34.85 5.88 -18.14
CA GLY A 427 35.25 6.55 -16.91
C GLY A 427 34.53 7.89 -16.71
N ARG A 428 34.46 8.71 -17.77
CA ARG A 428 33.79 10.02 -17.71
C ARG A 428 32.29 9.93 -17.54
N ILE A 429 31.63 8.99 -18.22
CA ILE A 429 30.19 8.81 -18.04
C ILE A 429 29.89 8.27 -16.64
N LYS A 430 30.63 7.26 -16.15
CA LYS A 430 30.44 6.75 -14.79
C LYS A 430 30.64 7.82 -13.72
N GLU A 431 31.58 8.74 -13.89
CA GLU A 431 31.77 9.87 -12.98
C GLU A 431 30.48 10.69 -12.79
N VAL A 432 29.73 10.97 -13.87
CA VAL A 432 28.45 11.72 -13.82
C VAL A 432 27.40 11.02 -12.95
N PHE A 433 27.36 9.69 -12.98
CA PHE A 433 26.37 8.88 -12.25
C PHE A 433 26.89 8.33 -10.90
N SER A 434 28.11 8.72 -10.49
CA SER A 434 28.78 8.19 -9.29
C SER A 434 28.64 9.07 -8.03
N ASP A 435 28.20 10.33 -8.16
CA ASP A 435 28.25 11.32 -7.08
C ASP A 435 26.86 11.74 -6.53
N ARG A 436 26.57 11.29 -5.30
CA ARG A 436 25.89 12.00 -4.18
C ARG A 436 24.47 12.61 -4.29
N ASN A 437 23.61 12.21 -5.23
CA ASN A 437 22.17 12.50 -5.11
C ASN A 437 21.32 11.29 -5.52
N ASP A 438 20.35 10.92 -4.69
CA ASP A 438 19.43 9.80 -4.98
C ASP A 438 18.69 10.04 -6.31
N ASP A 439 18.39 11.29 -6.65
CA ASP A 439 17.62 11.69 -7.85
C ASP A 439 18.28 11.34 -9.21
N ILE A 440 19.62 11.20 -9.29
CA ILE A 440 20.32 10.87 -10.56
C ILE A 440 20.40 9.36 -10.79
N ASN A 441 20.24 8.57 -9.73
CA ASN A 441 20.38 7.11 -9.77
C ASN A 441 19.24 6.41 -10.54
N ASP A 442 18.15 7.15 -10.75
CA ASP A 442 16.97 6.71 -11.49
C ASP A 442 17.12 6.86 -13.01
N PHE A 443 18.23 7.44 -13.48
CA PHE A 443 18.50 7.65 -14.89
C PHE A 443 19.55 6.69 -15.45
N TYR A 444 19.40 6.33 -16.71
CA TYR A 444 20.40 5.62 -17.51
C TYR A 444 20.94 6.51 -18.62
N CYS A 445 22.02 6.05 -19.26
CA CYS A 445 22.62 6.70 -20.41
C CYS A 445 23.00 5.68 -21.48
N VAL A 446 22.68 5.99 -22.73
CA VAL A 446 23.14 5.26 -23.94
C VAL A 446 23.72 6.27 -24.93
N LEU A 447 24.86 5.94 -25.53
CA LEU A 447 25.46 6.73 -26.61
C LEU A 447 25.29 5.99 -27.94
N TYR A 448 24.84 6.71 -28.97
CA TYR A 448 24.58 6.16 -30.29
C TYR A 448 25.50 6.73 -31.37
N LYS A 449 25.79 5.91 -32.36
CA LYS A 449 26.55 6.28 -33.55
C LYS A 449 25.94 5.62 -34.78
N ILE A 450 25.97 6.35 -35.89
CA ILE A 450 25.61 5.81 -37.20
C ILE A 450 26.87 5.22 -37.82
N GLN A 451 26.85 3.92 -38.13
CA GLN A 451 27.94 3.22 -38.81
C GLN A 451 27.74 3.19 -40.32
N ASP A 452 28.79 2.75 -41.03
CA ASP A 452 28.75 2.53 -42.48
C ASP A 452 27.58 1.61 -42.86
N GLY A 453 26.80 2.00 -43.87
CA GLY A 453 25.58 1.29 -44.28
C GLY A 453 24.30 1.75 -43.58
N ASP A 454 24.31 2.95 -42.97
CA ASP A 454 23.13 3.58 -42.38
C ASP A 454 22.52 2.75 -41.22
N ILE A 455 23.40 2.09 -40.44
CA ILE A 455 23.05 1.27 -39.28
C ILE A 455 23.20 2.11 -38.01
N ILE A 456 22.12 2.24 -37.25
CA ILE A 456 22.13 2.86 -35.92
C ILE A 456 22.73 1.87 -34.93
N THR A 457 23.77 2.30 -34.20
CA THR A 457 24.45 1.46 -33.22
C THR A 457 24.59 2.15 -31.86
N GLY A 458 24.36 1.39 -30.78
CA GLY A 458 24.76 1.77 -29.43
C GLY A 458 26.26 1.51 -29.24
N THR A 459 26.99 2.55 -28.84
CA THR A 459 28.45 2.53 -28.65
C THR A 459 28.84 2.40 -27.17
N TYR A 460 27.97 2.86 -26.27
CA TYR A 460 28.15 2.73 -24.82
C TYR A 460 26.80 2.71 -24.12
N SER A 461 26.66 1.90 -23.07
CA SER A 461 25.52 1.93 -22.16
C SER A 461 26.00 1.93 -20.71
N LEU A 462 25.31 2.67 -19.83
CA LEU A 462 25.67 2.75 -18.40
C LEU A 462 25.55 1.40 -17.68
N GLU A 463 24.57 0.58 -18.06
CA GLU A 463 24.41 -0.81 -17.57
C GLU A 463 25.41 -1.78 -18.21
N GLU A 464 26.20 -1.33 -19.19
CA GLU A 464 27.21 -2.11 -19.90
C GLU A 464 26.66 -3.41 -20.49
N TYR A 465 25.38 -3.43 -20.90
CA TYR A 465 24.77 -4.59 -21.56
C TYR A 465 25.23 -4.74 -23.01
N SER A 466 25.64 -3.64 -23.63
CA SER A 466 26.18 -3.57 -24.99
C SER A 466 27.71 -3.59 -25.00
N GLY A 467 28.27 -4.06 -26.13
CA GLY A 467 29.68 -3.84 -26.45
C GLY A 467 29.92 -2.43 -27.00
N ALA A 468 31.08 -2.20 -27.63
CA ALA A 468 31.38 -0.94 -28.32
C ALA A 468 30.55 -0.75 -29.61
N VAL A 469 29.90 -1.83 -30.09
CA VAL A 469 28.99 -1.81 -31.24
C VAL A 469 27.80 -2.72 -30.93
N TYR A 470 26.60 -2.14 -30.93
CA TYR A 470 25.33 -2.84 -30.77
C TYR A 470 24.36 -2.32 -31.81
N PRO A 471 23.94 -3.10 -32.82
CA PRO A 471 23.05 -2.61 -33.86
C PRO A 471 21.58 -2.65 -33.42
N TYR A 472 20.78 -1.67 -33.86
CA TYR A 472 19.32 -1.63 -33.66
C TYR A 472 18.56 -2.10 -34.90
N ASP A 473 17.29 -2.46 -34.75
CA ASP A 473 16.47 -3.14 -35.76
C ASP A 473 15.62 -2.22 -36.65
N TRP A 474 15.75 -0.91 -36.50
CA TRP A 474 15.19 0.09 -37.43
C TRP A 474 16.26 0.76 -38.29
N GLY A 475 15.88 1.13 -39.51
CA GLY A 475 16.77 1.82 -40.46
C GLY A 475 16.96 3.29 -40.09
N TYR A 476 18.06 3.89 -40.56
CA TYR A 476 18.37 5.31 -40.39
C TYR A 476 17.55 6.23 -41.32
N GLU A 477 17.32 5.84 -42.57
CA GLU A 477 16.55 6.66 -43.51
C GLU A 477 15.08 6.78 -43.06
N GLY A 478 14.60 8.01 -42.90
CA GLY A 478 13.27 8.31 -42.38
C GLY A 478 13.14 8.16 -40.86
N SER A 479 14.25 7.91 -40.15
CA SER A 479 14.27 7.75 -38.71
C SER A 479 14.31 9.08 -37.97
N ASP A 480 14.03 9.04 -36.67
CA ASP A 480 14.15 10.22 -35.83
C ASP A 480 15.62 10.62 -35.60
N GLU A 481 16.54 9.66 -35.61
CA GLU A 481 17.98 9.90 -35.55
C GLU A 481 18.46 10.70 -36.77
N GLU A 482 18.03 10.36 -37.99
CA GLU A 482 18.32 11.15 -39.19
C GLU A 482 17.80 12.58 -39.01
N TRP A 483 16.58 12.74 -38.51
CA TRP A 483 15.99 14.05 -38.28
C TRP A 483 16.81 14.86 -37.26
N ILE A 484 17.20 14.26 -36.14
CA ILE A 484 17.99 14.90 -35.07
C ILE A 484 19.36 15.32 -35.58
N ILE A 485 20.05 14.45 -36.33
CA ILE A 485 21.36 14.74 -36.92
C ILE A 485 21.25 15.88 -37.94
N THR A 486 20.22 15.85 -38.79
CA THR A 486 20.01 16.84 -39.85
C THR A 486 19.63 18.21 -39.31
N HIS A 487 18.75 18.26 -38.29
CA HIS A 487 18.23 19.51 -37.73
C HIS A 487 19.05 20.03 -36.55
N LYS A 488 19.95 19.20 -35.99
CA LYS A 488 20.74 19.50 -34.78
C LYS A 488 19.86 19.81 -33.56
N GLU A 489 18.67 19.24 -33.50
CA GLU A 489 17.69 19.42 -32.42
C GLU A 489 17.34 18.07 -31.82
N GLY A 490 17.29 17.98 -30.49
CA GLY A 490 16.90 16.76 -29.79
C GLY A 490 15.41 16.48 -29.81
N ARG A 491 15.04 15.25 -29.45
CA ARG A 491 13.66 14.80 -29.30
C ARG A 491 13.39 14.18 -27.94
N VAL A 492 12.11 14.12 -27.60
CA VAL A 492 11.62 13.57 -26.34
C VAL A 492 10.72 12.38 -26.65
N TYR A 493 10.92 11.29 -25.91
CA TYR A 493 10.17 10.05 -26.02
C TYR A 493 9.47 9.77 -24.70
N THR A 494 8.14 9.82 -24.70
CA THR A 494 7.33 9.69 -23.48
C THR A 494 6.66 8.33 -23.30
N ASP A 495 6.65 7.52 -24.37
CA ASP A 495 6.00 6.21 -24.39
C ASP A 495 6.71 5.33 -25.43
N ASN A 496 7.94 4.91 -25.11
CA ASN A 496 8.71 4.01 -25.96
C ASN A 496 8.80 2.64 -25.28
N THR A 497 8.43 1.58 -25.98
CA THR A 497 8.51 0.20 -25.49
C THR A 497 9.14 -0.69 -26.54
N THR A 498 10.16 -1.44 -26.14
CA THR A 498 10.94 -2.36 -26.97
C THR A 498 11.19 -3.68 -26.21
N SER A 499 11.79 -4.67 -26.88
CA SER A 499 12.22 -5.93 -26.26
C SER A 499 13.24 -5.78 -25.12
N GLU A 500 13.93 -4.64 -25.06
CA GLU A 500 14.89 -4.32 -24.02
C GLU A 500 14.23 -3.68 -22.79
N GLY A 501 13.08 -3.01 -22.98
CA GLY A 501 12.29 -2.41 -21.91
C GLY A 501 11.36 -1.28 -22.37
N SER A 502 10.67 -0.67 -21.40
CA SER A 502 9.86 0.52 -21.63
C SER A 502 10.55 1.74 -21.02
N TYR A 503 10.72 2.80 -21.80
CA TYR A 503 11.58 3.93 -21.45
C TYR A 503 10.91 5.27 -21.69
N LEU A 504 11.27 6.22 -20.83
CA LEU A 504 10.96 7.65 -20.92
C LEU A 504 12.30 8.39 -21.02
N PHE A 505 12.60 9.04 -22.14
CA PHE A 505 13.94 9.60 -22.36
C PHE A 505 13.96 10.84 -23.26
N VAL A 506 15.09 11.54 -23.22
CA VAL A 506 15.48 12.56 -24.20
C VAL A 506 16.60 12.00 -25.06
N LEU A 507 16.55 12.25 -26.36
CA LEU A 507 17.58 11.88 -27.33
C LEU A 507 18.13 13.15 -27.96
N ASN A 508 19.40 13.45 -27.67
CA ASN A 508 20.04 14.70 -28.08
C ASN A 508 21.27 14.45 -28.96
N PRO A 509 21.56 15.35 -29.90
CA PRO A 509 22.78 15.27 -30.69
C PRO A 509 24.02 15.59 -29.85
N LEU A 510 25.09 14.80 -30.07
CA LEU A 510 26.42 15.07 -29.54
C LEU A 510 27.23 15.86 -30.56
N PHE A 511 27.77 17.01 -30.16
CA PHE A 511 28.55 17.88 -31.05
C PHE A 511 30.04 17.81 -30.79
N ASP A 512 30.88 17.90 -31.82
CA ASP A 512 32.31 18.20 -31.67
C ASP A 512 32.61 19.70 -31.50
N LYS A 513 33.88 20.09 -31.64
CA LYS A 513 34.33 21.49 -31.52
C LYS A 513 33.94 22.34 -32.73
N ASP A 514 33.67 21.71 -33.87
CA ASP A 514 33.33 22.34 -35.14
C ASP A 514 31.81 22.36 -35.38
N ASP A 515 31.03 22.05 -34.33
CA ASP A 515 29.57 21.96 -34.34
C ASP A 515 29.02 20.82 -35.25
N ASN A 516 29.84 19.81 -35.56
CA ASN A 516 29.37 18.63 -36.28
C ASN A 516 28.76 17.63 -35.31
N VAL A 517 27.67 16.96 -35.73
CA VAL A 517 27.07 15.88 -34.94
C VAL A 517 27.94 14.63 -35.08
N ILE A 518 28.43 14.11 -33.94
CA ILE A 518 29.33 12.95 -33.88
C ILE A 518 28.65 11.68 -33.38
N GLY A 519 27.42 11.81 -32.89
CA GLY A 519 26.60 10.75 -32.33
C GLY A 519 25.39 11.33 -31.63
N LEU A 520 24.64 10.50 -30.91
CA LEU A 520 23.51 10.91 -30.08
C LEU A 520 23.72 10.42 -28.65
N VAL A 521 23.08 11.10 -27.69
CA VAL A 521 23.01 10.68 -26.30
C VAL A 521 21.55 10.55 -25.90
N GLU A 522 21.23 9.41 -25.32
CA GLU A 522 19.96 9.13 -24.69
C GLU A 522 20.14 9.14 -23.19
N VAL A 523 19.28 9.91 -22.52
CA VAL A 523 19.17 9.89 -21.06
C VAL A 523 17.70 9.75 -20.70
N GLY A 524 17.39 8.78 -19.86
CA GLY A 524 16.01 8.50 -19.50
C GLY A 524 15.86 7.67 -18.24
N THR A 525 14.62 7.29 -17.96
CA THR A 525 14.25 6.40 -16.88
C THR A 525 13.32 5.27 -17.36
N ASP A 526 13.00 4.31 -16.49
CA ASP A 526 12.12 3.18 -16.81
C ASP A 526 10.66 3.66 -16.74
N LEU A 527 9.95 3.54 -17.85
CA LEU A 527 8.58 4.04 -18.00
C LEU A 527 7.61 3.29 -17.07
N HIS A 528 7.84 1.99 -16.84
CA HIS A 528 6.99 1.20 -15.96
C HIS A 528 7.18 1.61 -14.49
N ALA A 529 8.43 1.83 -14.07
CA ALA A 529 8.74 2.38 -12.76
C ALA A 529 8.07 3.75 -12.56
N PHE A 530 8.20 4.65 -13.54
CA PHE A 530 7.54 5.96 -13.52
C PHE A 530 6.01 5.85 -13.40
N HIS A 531 5.35 5.02 -14.22
CA HIS A 531 3.91 4.82 -14.13
C HIS A 531 3.48 4.20 -12.81
N THR A 532 4.26 3.28 -12.26
CA THR A 532 3.93 2.63 -10.98
C THR A 532 3.99 3.64 -9.85
N GLU A 533 5.04 4.46 -9.80
CA GLU A 533 5.20 5.53 -8.83
C GLU A 533 4.10 6.59 -8.96
N THR A 534 3.83 7.03 -10.19
CA THR A 534 2.75 7.97 -10.50
C THR A 534 1.40 7.43 -10.04
N ASN A 535 1.08 6.16 -10.35
CA ASN A 535 -0.16 5.52 -9.89
C ASN A 535 -0.24 5.40 -8.36
N ARG A 536 0.87 5.08 -7.69
CA ARG A 536 0.96 5.05 -6.22
C ARG A 536 0.61 6.41 -5.63
N MET A 537 1.21 7.48 -6.15
CA MET A 537 0.93 8.87 -5.74
C MET A 537 -0.52 9.27 -6.03
N ILE A 538 -1.09 8.89 -7.17
CA ILE A 538 -2.49 9.15 -7.51
C ILE A 538 -3.44 8.43 -6.55
N ILE A 539 -3.19 7.17 -6.21
CA ILE A 539 -4.01 6.43 -5.23
C ILE A 539 -3.95 7.13 -3.86
N GLU A 540 -2.78 7.59 -3.43
CA GLU A 540 -2.64 8.37 -2.20
C GLU A 540 -3.42 9.68 -2.25
N LEU A 541 -3.33 10.42 -3.36
CA LEU A 541 -4.10 11.64 -3.59
C LEU A 541 -5.61 11.36 -3.49
N LEU A 542 -6.09 10.29 -4.13
CA LEU A 542 -7.50 9.89 -4.09
C LEU A 542 -7.97 9.55 -2.67
N LEU A 543 -7.16 8.83 -1.89
CA LEU A 543 -7.44 8.53 -0.49
C LEU A 543 -7.48 9.81 0.36
N ASN A 544 -6.53 10.73 0.16
CA ASN A 544 -6.52 12.04 0.82
C ASN A 544 -7.81 12.82 0.51
N VAL A 545 -8.19 12.93 -0.76
CA VAL A 545 -9.40 13.65 -1.20
C VAL A 545 -10.65 13.01 -0.62
N PHE A 546 -10.74 11.67 -0.64
CA PHE A 546 -11.87 10.95 -0.05
C PHE A 546 -11.99 11.22 1.45
N ALA A 547 -10.90 11.08 2.21
CA ALA A 547 -10.87 11.28 3.65
C ALA A 547 -11.27 12.71 4.03
N ILE A 548 -10.71 13.73 3.35
CA ILE A 548 -11.05 15.13 3.56
C ILE A 548 -12.51 15.41 3.20
N THR A 549 -13.02 14.82 2.11
CA THR A 549 -14.43 14.98 1.71
C THR A 549 -15.36 14.44 2.78
N VAL A 550 -15.06 13.28 3.37
CA VAL A 550 -15.82 12.72 4.49
C VAL A 550 -15.77 13.65 5.71
N ILE A 551 -14.60 14.20 6.06
CA ILE A 551 -14.48 15.19 7.15
C ILE A 551 -15.35 16.42 6.88
N ILE A 552 -15.24 17.01 5.68
CA ILE A 552 -16.00 18.21 5.29
C ILE A 552 -17.50 17.93 5.41
N ILE A 553 -17.96 16.76 4.97
CA ILE A 553 -19.35 16.32 5.10
C ILE A 553 -19.78 16.27 6.56
N LEU A 554 -19.00 15.65 7.44
CA LEU A 554 -19.34 15.49 8.85
C LEU A 554 -19.32 16.82 9.60
N VAL A 555 -18.31 17.66 9.35
CA VAL A 555 -18.22 19.02 9.90
C VAL A 555 -19.40 19.88 9.43
N ALA A 556 -19.72 19.81 8.14
CA ALA A 556 -20.86 20.56 7.59
C ALA A 556 -22.19 20.07 8.17
N LEU A 557 -22.36 18.76 8.37
CA LEU A 557 -23.54 18.19 9.01
C LEU A 557 -23.72 18.71 10.45
N GLU A 558 -22.66 18.74 11.25
CA GLU A 558 -22.71 19.29 12.61
C GLU A 558 -23.00 20.80 12.59
N PHE A 559 -22.43 21.54 11.64
CA PHE A 559 -22.69 22.97 11.47
C PHE A 559 -24.14 23.26 11.07
N ILE A 560 -24.72 22.47 10.17
CA ILE A 560 -26.14 22.58 9.77
C ILE A 560 -27.06 22.37 10.98
N ILE A 561 -26.78 21.33 11.78
CA ILE A 561 -27.56 21.03 12.99
C ILE A 561 -27.44 22.17 13.99
N PHE A 562 -26.23 22.71 14.19
CA PHE A 562 -25.99 23.87 15.03
C PHE A 562 -26.78 25.10 14.57
N GLN A 563 -26.74 25.45 13.27
CA GLN A 563 -27.44 26.61 12.74
C GLN A 563 -28.95 26.49 12.90
N HIS A 564 -29.50 25.31 12.66
CA HIS A 564 -30.92 25.05 12.89
C HIS A 564 -31.30 25.24 14.37
N GLY A 565 -30.50 24.70 15.29
CA GLY A 565 -30.67 24.90 16.73
C GLY A 565 -30.58 26.37 17.14
N ARG A 566 -29.59 27.10 16.63
CA ARG A 566 -29.38 28.52 16.91
C ARG A 566 -30.54 29.38 16.41
N GLN A 567 -31.05 29.13 15.20
CA GLN A 567 -32.21 29.87 14.68
C GLN A 567 -33.47 29.65 15.52
N THR A 568 -33.69 28.40 15.96
CA THR A 568 -34.81 28.05 16.84
C THR A 568 -34.69 28.79 18.18
N TYR A 569 -33.49 28.77 18.79
CA TYR A 569 -33.20 29.51 20.02
C TYR A 569 -33.44 31.03 19.88
N LEU A 570 -32.97 31.65 18.80
CA LEU A 570 -33.13 33.09 18.59
C LEU A 570 -34.60 33.50 18.38
N LYS A 571 -35.39 32.65 17.71
CA LYS A 571 -36.84 32.87 17.55
C LYS A 571 -37.55 32.81 18.90
N GLU A 572 -37.32 31.75 19.66
CA GLU A 572 -37.95 31.57 20.99
C GLU A 572 -37.51 32.65 21.99
N ALA A 573 -36.24 33.06 21.95
CA ALA A 573 -35.73 34.15 22.80
C ALA A 573 -36.32 35.51 22.41
N GLY A 574 -36.61 35.74 21.12
CA GLY A 574 -37.30 36.94 20.63
C GLY A 574 -38.79 36.97 21.03
N GLU A 575 -39.47 35.82 21.01
CA GLU A 575 -40.88 35.70 21.36
C GLU A 575 -41.13 35.76 22.89
N LYS A 576 -40.19 35.28 23.71
CA LYS A 576 -40.30 35.23 25.18
C LYS A 576 -39.75 36.46 25.91
N ALA A 577 -39.61 37.60 25.23
CA ALA A 577 -39.06 38.86 25.76
C ALA A 577 -39.93 39.49 26.87
N GLY A 578 -40.06 38.80 28.01
CA GLY A 578 -40.93 39.18 29.12
C GLY A 578 -40.56 38.55 30.46
N ASN A 579 -40.42 37.22 30.59
CA ASN A 579 -40.17 36.61 31.93
C ASN A 579 -39.63 35.15 31.97
N ALA A 580 -39.15 34.56 30.86
CA ALA A 580 -38.49 33.25 30.91
C ALA A 580 -37.27 33.21 29.99
N LEU A 581 -36.08 33.01 30.57
CA LEU A 581 -34.86 32.75 29.81
C LEU A 581 -35.08 31.49 28.95
N ALA A 582 -35.07 31.64 27.62
CA ALA A 582 -35.16 30.50 26.72
C ALA A 582 -34.02 29.49 27.03
N GLN A 583 -34.37 28.22 27.17
CA GLN A 583 -33.38 27.16 27.44
C GLN A 583 -32.54 26.95 26.18
N VAL A 584 -31.24 26.76 26.35
CA VAL A 584 -30.34 26.51 25.20
C VAL A 584 -30.68 25.15 24.59
N PRO A 585 -30.99 25.05 23.28
CA PRO A 585 -31.33 23.78 22.65
C PRO A 585 -30.17 22.79 22.64
N ASN A 586 -30.49 21.50 22.70
CA ASN A 586 -29.49 20.43 22.69
C ASN A 586 -28.61 20.45 21.43
N GLU A 587 -29.16 20.91 20.30
CA GLU A 587 -28.45 21.09 19.03
C GLU A 587 -27.30 22.10 19.14
N VAL A 588 -27.42 23.10 20.02
CA VAL A 588 -26.37 24.10 20.27
C VAL A 588 -25.27 23.57 21.18
N LEU A 589 -25.62 22.67 22.11
CA LEU A 589 -24.66 21.97 22.96
C LEU A 589 -23.88 20.92 22.17
N ARG A 590 -24.53 20.28 21.20
CA ARG A 590 -23.97 19.23 20.35
C ARG A 590 -22.68 19.63 19.63
N ILE A 591 -22.63 20.82 19.01
CA ILE A 591 -21.42 21.29 18.31
C ILE A 591 -20.23 21.51 19.27
N LEU A 592 -20.49 21.80 20.55
CA LEU A 592 -19.44 21.93 21.55
C LEU A 592 -18.82 20.57 21.88
N VAL A 593 -19.66 19.54 22.00
CA VAL A 593 -19.21 18.15 22.19
C VAL A 593 -18.38 17.71 20.99
N PHE A 594 -18.88 17.96 19.78
CA PHE A 594 -18.13 17.70 18.55
C PHE A 594 -16.75 18.37 18.58
N GLY A 595 -16.70 19.68 18.89
CA GLY A 595 -15.45 20.43 18.94
C GLY A 595 -14.45 19.86 19.97
N ILE A 596 -14.90 19.52 21.17
CA ILE A 596 -14.04 18.95 22.22
C ILE A 596 -13.45 17.62 21.76
N PHE A 597 -14.28 16.70 21.26
CA PHE A 597 -13.81 15.40 20.78
C PHE A 597 -12.96 15.51 19.51
N PHE A 598 -13.27 16.47 18.62
CA PHE A 598 -12.44 16.78 17.46
C PHE A 598 -11.03 17.16 17.88
N ILE A 599 -10.89 18.18 18.73
CA ILE A 599 -9.59 18.72 19.11
C ILE A 599 -8.76 17.73 19.92
N THR A 600 -9.37 17.04 20.88
CA THR A 600 -8.68 16.02 21.69
C THR A 600 -8.12 14.88 20.84
N ASN A 601 -8.80 14.55 19.73
CA ASN A 601 -8.42 13.43 18.87
C ASN A 601 -7.58 13.83 17.64
N VAL A 602 -7.27 15.12 17.45
CA VAL A 602 -6.34 15.56 16.37
C VAL A 602 -4.99 14.87 16.47
N THR A 603 -4.57 14.47 17.66
CA THR A 603 -3.24 13.88 17.84
C THR A 603 -3.27 12.35 17.90
N THR A 604 -4.44 11.70 17.94
CA THR A 604 -4.54 10.26 18.24
C THR A 604 -3.80 9.37 17.25
N SER A 605 -3.73 9.74 15.97
CA SER A 605 -3.05 8.93 14.94
C SER A 605 -1.53 8.86 15.09
N PHE A 606 -0.91 9.81 15.80
CA PHE A 606 0.55 9.89 15.93
C PHE A 606 1.04 10.10 17.37
N LEU A 607 0.18 10.46 18.33
CA LEU A 607 0.58 10.80 19.70
C LEU A 607 1.36 9.69 20.40
N PRO A 608 0.98 8.39 20.31
CA PRO A 608 1.76 7.31 20.90
C PRO A 608 3.15 7.16 20.25
N ILE A 609 3.22 7.30 18.91
CA ILE A 609 4.47 7.21 18.13
C ILE A 609 5.38 8.38 18.53
N TYR A 610 4.86 9.60 18.53
CA TYR A 610 5.56 10.79 18.99
C TYR A 610 6.08 10.63 20.42
N ALA A 611 5.25 10.09 21.32
CA ALA A 611 5.63 9.85 22.71
C ALA A 611 6.72 8.76 22.85
N MET A 612 6.71 7.72 22.01
CA MET A 612 7.81 6.74 21.94
C MET A 612 9.11 7.41 21.49
N ASN A 613 9.07 8.17 20.40
CA ASN A 613 10.27 8.79 19.81
C ASN A 613 10.93 9.77 20.78
N ILE A 614 10.17 10.65 21.45
CA ILE A 614 10.75 11.58 22.43
C ILE A 614 11.28 10.86 23.69
N SER A 615 10.77 9.67 23.99
CA SER A 615 11.20 8.87 25.15
C SER A 615 12.55 8.18 24.90
N GLU A 616 12.95 7.96 23.65
CA GLU A 616 14.27 7.41 23.30
C GLU A 616 15.41 8.42 23.55
N THR A 617 15.13 9.71 23.34
CA THR A 617 16.12 10.79 23.46
C THR A 617 16.08 11.52 24.81
N GLY A 618 15.03 11.28 25.62
CA GLY A 618 14.76 12.01 26.85
C GLY A 618 15.32 11.35 28.13
N PHE A 619 15.20 12.05 29.26
CA PHE A 619 15.53 11.49 30.57
C PHE A 619 14.48 10.43 30.97
N ALA A 620 14.76 9.18 30.62
CA ALA A 620 13.98 8.02 31.02
C ALA A 620 14.37 7.62 32.45
N LEU A 621 13.41 7.63 33.39
CA LEU A 621 13.57 7.18 34.79
C LEU A 621 13.83 5.65 34.92
N GLY A 622 14.57 5.04 33.99
CA GLY A 622 14.75 3.59 33.88
C GLY A 622 13.49 2.83 33.44
N LEU A 623 12.45 3.55 32.99
CA LEU A 623 11.21 2.95 32.48
C LEU A 623 11.33 2.65 30.98
N PRO A 624 10.75 1.52 30.49
CA PRO A 624 10.68 1.24 29.06
C PRO A 624 9.92 2.34 28.29
N LYS A 625 10.34 2.61 27.06
CA LYS A 625 9.75 3.66 26.20
C LYS A 625 8.25 3.44 25.96
N GLU A 626 7.81 2.19 25.92
CA GLU A 626 6.41 1.78 25.81
C GLU A 626 5.61 2.33 27.01
N VAL A 627 6.12 2.13 28.23
CA VAL A 627 5.46 2.62 29.45
C VAL A 627 5.44 4.15 29.47
N LEU A 628 6.55 4.79 29.12
CA LEU A 628 6.64 6.25 29.07
C LEU A 628 5.63 6.84 28.07
N ALA A 629 5.47 6.24 26.89
CA ALA A 629 4.50 6.66 25.90
C ALA A 629 3.03 6.53 26.37
N ALA A 630 2.73 5.58 27.27
CA ALA A 630 1.38 5.38 27.80
C ALA A 630 0.98 6.43 28.86
N ILE A 631 1.95 7.07 29.51
CA ILE A 631 1.70 8.01 30.62
C ILE A 631 0.90 9.24 30.17
N PRO A 632 1.28 10.01 29.12
CA PRO A 632 0.52 11.18 28.70
C PRO A 632 -0.93 10.87 28.32
N ILE A 633 -1.14 9.78 27.59
CA ILE A 633 -2.46 9.35 27.11
C ILE A 633 -3.36 8.99 28.29
N SER A 634 -2.81 8.26 29.28
CA SER A 634 -3.54 7.90 30.49
C SER A 634 -3.81 9.09 31.40
N ALA A 635 -2.85 10.01 31.49
CA ALA A 635 -2.97 11.23 32.29
C ALA A 635 -4.10 12.13 31.77
N GLU A 636 -4.27 12.25 30.45
CA GLU A 636 -5.36 13.03 29.86
C GLU A 636 -6.73 12.60 30.38
N VAL A 637 -7.02 11.30 30.33
CA VAL A 637 -8.32 10.74 30.73
C VAL A 637 -8.51 10.81 32.24
N LEU A 638 -7.46 10.48 33.00
CA LEU A 638 -7.50 10.52 34.46
C LEU A 638 -7.80 11.93 34.96
N PHE A 639 -7.10 12.93 34.44
CA PHE A 639 -7.35 14.32 34.80
C PHE A 639 -8.68 14.84 34.24
N GLY A 640 -9.18 14.31 33.13
CA GLY A 640 -10.56 14.52 32.67
C GLY A 640 -11.60 14.07 33.70
N ALA A 641 -11.45 12.87 34.24
CA ALA A 641 -12.31 12.34 35.30
C ALA A 641 -12.28 13.21 36.56
N ILE A 642 -11.07 13.61 36.99
CA ILE A 642 -10.87 14.52 38.13
C ILE A 642 -11.56 15.86 37.83
N GLY A 643 -11.38 16.42 36.64
CA GLY A 643 -12.03 17.65 36.18
C GLY A 643 -13.55 17.57 36.25
N SER A 644 -14.15 16.46 35.84
CA SER A 644 -15.61 16.25 35.94
C SER A 644 -16.10 16.13 37.39
N ILE A 645 -15.34 15.49 38.29
CA ILE A 645 -15.72 15.37 39.71
C ILE A 645 -15.61 16.72 40.42
N PHE A 646 -14.46 17.38 40.32
CA PHE A 646 -14.20 18.64 41.01
C PHE A 646 -14.90 19.83 40.34
N GLY A 647 -15.21 19.72 39.04
CA GLY A 647 -16.01 20.69 38.30
C GLY A 647 -17.38 20.95 38.93
N SER A 648 -18.01 19.94 39.53
CA SER A 648 -19.30 20.11 40.22
C SER A 648 -19.21 21.11 41.38
N ARG A 649 -18.16 20.98 42.21
CA ARG A 649 -17.86 21.93 43.31
C ARG A 649 -17.47 23.31 42.80
N LEU A 650 -16.77 23.36 41.66
CA LEU A 650 -16.38 24.62 41.02
C LEU A 650 -17.62 25.39 40.55
N VAL A 651 -18.58 24.69 39.96
CA VAL A 651 -19.87 25.24 39.55
C VAL A 651 -20.68 25.70 40.76
N ASP A 652 -20.72 24.92 41.84
CA ASP A 652 -21.41 25.29 43.07
C ASP A 652 -20.82 26.56 43.72
N ARG A 653 -19.51 26.79 43.63
CA ARG A 653 -18.84 27.96 44.25
C ARG A 653 -18.76 29.19 43.36
N LEU A 654 -18.43 29.03 42.09
CA LEU A 654 -18.12 30.13 41.17
C LEU A 654 -19.22 30.39 40.14
N GLY A 655 -20.24 29.51 40.08
CA GLY A 655 -21.29 29.53 39.09
C GLY A 655 -20.85 28.95 37.73
N GLN A 656 -21.84 28.71 36.88
CA GLN A 656 -21.67 28.05 35.58
C GLN A 656 -20.79 28.85 34.60
N LYS A 657 -20.96 30.19 34.55
CA LYS A 657 -20.20 31.08 33.64
C LYS A 657 -18.69 31.02 33.88
N ARG A 658 -18.25 31.19 35.13
CA ARG A 658 -16.81 31.18 35.47
C ARG A 658 -16.21 29.79 35.30
N SER A 659 -16.97 28.75 35.63
CA SER A 659 -16.54 27.36 35.44
C SER A 659 -16.32 27.01 33.97
N ALA A 660 -17.21 27.46 33.07
CA ALA A 660 -17.04 27.28 31.62
C ALA A 660 -15.79 27.99 31.08
N MET A 661 -15.50 29.20 31.58
CA MET A 661 -14.29 29.94 31.19
C MET A 661 -13.02 29.24 31.68
N ILE A 662 -12.97 28.82 32.95
CA ILE A 662 -11.82 28.10 33.51
C ILE A 662 -11.57 26.81 32.72
N GLY A 663 -12.63 26.02 32.47
CA GLY A 663 -12.52 24.79 31.69
C GLY A 663 -11.97 25.03 30.29
N SER A 664 -12.48 26.05 29.58
CA SER A 664 -12.02 26.38 28.21
C SER A 664 -10.60 26.94 28.16
N LEU A 665 -10.19 27.72 29.16
CA LEU A 665 -8.82 28.24 29.27
C LEU A 665 -7.83 27.13 29.58
N LEU A 666 -8.16 26.22 30.50
CA LEU A 666 -7.31 25.05 30.79
C LEU A 666 -7.22 24.13 29.57
N PHE A 667 -8.32 23.91 28.86
CA PHE A 667 -8.33 23.12 27.64
C PHE A 667 -7.34 23.67 26.59
N THR A 668 -7.40 24.98 26.31
CA THR A 668 -6.47 25.64 25.37
C THR A 668 -5.04 25.71 25.91
N ALA A 669 -4.86 25.98 27.21
CA ALA A 669 -3.53 26.06 27.82
C ALA A 669 -2.80 24.71 27.78
N GLY A 670 -3.49 23.60 28.00
CA GLY A 670 -2.90 22.27 27.89
C GLY A 670 -2.35 21.99 26.48
N LEU A 671 -3.10 22.37 25.43
CA LEU A 671 -2.63 22.26 24.04
C LEU A 671 -1.41 23.13 23.76
N LEU A 672 -1.36 24.36 24.28
CA LEU A 672 -0.18 25.23 24.18
C LEU A 672 1.04 24.68 24.92
N VAL A 673 0.85 24.03 26.06
CA VAL A 673 1.95 23.37 26.79
C VAL A 673 2.56 22.24 25.96
N ARG A 674 1.75 21.45 25.24
CA ARG A 674 2.23 20.39 24.34
C ARG A 674 3.14 20.93 23.22
N PHE A 675 2.97 22.18 22.81
CA PHE A 675 3.78 22.80 21.75
C PHE A 675 5.20 23.18 22.23
N MET A 676 5.37 23.57 23.51
CA MET A 676 6.56 24.29 23.98
C MET A 676 7.89 23.53 23.79
N LEU A 677 8.02 22.30 24.29
CA LEU A 677 9.26 21.51 24.26
C LEU A 677 8.96 20.02 24.06
N PRO A 678 9.76 19.29 23.25
CA PRO A 678 9.55 17.87 22.99
C PRO A 678 10.11 17.06 24.16
N ASP A 679 9.33 16.97 25.23
CA ASP A 679 9.66 16.23 26.45
C ASP A 679 8.42 15.48 26.96
N ILE A 680 8.62 14.24 27.40
CA ILE A 680 7.52 13.35 27.79
C ILE A 680 6.73 13.88 29.01
N TRP A 681 7.39 14.59 29.93
CA TRP A 681 6.75 15.15 31.12
C TRP A 681 6.02 16.44 30.80
N ILE A 682 6.55 17.26 29.90
CA ILE A 682 5.84 18.43 29.37
C ILE A 682 4.61 18.00 28.58
N LEU A 683 4.72 16.94 27.77
CA LEU A 683 3.59 16.32 27.08
C LEU A 683 2.55 15.80 28.10
N THR A 684 2.99 15.08 29.14
CA THR A 684 2.13 14.59 30.22
C THR A 684 1.42 15.73 30.96
N LEU A 685 2.12 16.82 31.26
CA LEU A 685 1.57 18.01 31.91
C LEU A 685 0.52 18.67 31.02
N GLY A 686 0.82 18.86 29.73
CA GLY A 686 -0.11 19.40 28.75
C GLY A 686 -1.38 18.54 28.63
N ASN A 687 -1.22 17.22 28.55
CA ASN A 687 -2.31 16.24 28.56
C ASN A 687 -3.17 16.34 29.82
N SER A 688 -2.54 16.46 30.99
CA SER A 688 -3.24 16.57 32.27
C SER A 688 -4.07 17.85 32.38
N ILE A 689 -3.48 18.99 31.99
CA ILE A 689 -4.15 20.31 32.01
C ILE A 689 -5.32 20.32 31.02
N MET A 690 -5.10 19.82 29.80
CA MET A 690 -6.13 19.73 28.77
C MET A 690 -7.26 18.79 29.21
N GLY A 691 -6.89 17.63 29.77
CA GLY A 691 -7.78 16.63 30.38
C GLY A 691 -8.76 17.27 31.35
N TYR A 692 -8.21 17.92 32.38
CA TYR A 692 -8.98 18.62 33.40
C TYR A 692 -9.92 19.68 32.81
N GLY A 693 -9.47 20.42 31.79
CA GLY A 693 -10.24 21.43 31.08
C GLY A 693 -11.49 20.85 30.40
N TRP A 694 -11.32 19.83 29.56
CA TRP A 694 -12.48 19.21 28.87
C TRP A 694 -13.39 18.47 29.85
N GLY A 695 -12.86 17.89 30.93
CA GLY A 695 -13.65 17.24 31.98
C GLY A 695 -14.67 18.18 32.63
N ILE A 696 -14.30 19.44 32.87
CA ILE A 696 -15.23 20.48 33.35
C ILE A 696 -16.26 20.83 32.27
N LEU A 697 -15.84 20.97 31.02
CA LEU A 697 -16.75 21.35 29.93
C LEU A 697 -17.80 20.28 29.65
N LEU A 698 -17.40 19.00 29.57
CA LEU A 698 -18.33 17.90 29.36
C LEU A 698 -19.28 17.73 30.55
N LEU A 699 -18.84 18.00 31.78
CA LEU A 699 -19.74 18.07 32.94
C LEU A 699 -20.83 19.12 32.72
N LEU A 700 -20.46 20.34 32.31
CA LEU A 700 -21.42 21.43 32.09
C LEU A 700 -22.42 21.13 30.97
N VAL A 701 -21.98 20.44 29.91
CA VAL A 701 -22.86 19.99 28.84
C VAL A 701 -23.80 18.90 29.34
N ASN A 702 -23.27 17.89 30.04
CA ASN A 702 -24.07 16.78 30.55
C ASN A 702 -25.11 17.23 31.57
N THR A 703 -24.80 18.19 32.44
CA THR A 703 -25.77 18.76 33.39
C THR A 703 -26.85 19.56 32.67
N ALA A 704 -26.50 20.32 31.63
CA ALA A 704 -27.46 21.06 30.82
C ALA A 704 -28.41 20.14 30.03
N ILE A 705 -27.91 19.03 29.48
CA ILE A 705 -28.75 18.02 28.81
C ILE A 705 -29.65 17.31 29.83
N ALA A 706 -29.11 17.00 31.01
CA ALA A 706 -29.83 16.28 32.05
C ALA A 706 -30.97 17.08 32.68
N SER A 707 -30.96 18.41 32.61
CA SER A 707 -32.02 19.28 33.14
C SER A 707 -33.22 19.43 32.20
N GLY A 708 -33.21 18.81 31.02
CA GLY A 708 -34.36 18.79 30.10
C GLY A 708 -35.43 17.76 30.50
N ASN A 709 -36.64 17.91 29.94
CA ASN A 709 -37.75 16.95 30.13
C ASN A 709 -37.39 15.57 29.55
N GLY A 710 -38.02 14.49 30.03
CA GLY A 710 -37.61 13.11 29.71
C GLY A 710 -37.37 12.79 28.22
N GLU A 711 -38.19 13.31 27.30
CA GLU A 711 -37.98 13.14 25.85
C GLU A 711 -36.83 14.01 25.30
N GLU A 712 -36.71 15.27 25.76
CA GLU A 712 -35.63 16.17 25.38
C GLU A 712 -34.27 15.69 25.90
N LYS A 713 -34.23 15.17 27.13
CA LYS A 713 -33.05 14.55 27.74
C LYS A 713 -32.53 13.38 26.91
N ASN A 714 -33.43 12.47 26.50
CA ASN A 714 -33.06 11.32 25.66
C ASN A 714 -32.55 11.75 24.28
N LYS A 715 -33.18 12.76 23.66
CA LYS A 715 -32.71 13.35 22.40
C LYS A 715 -31.34 14.02 22.57
N GLY A 716 -31.12 14.74 23.67
CA GLY A 716 -29.86 15.42 23.98
C GLY A 716 -28.69 14.45 24.16
N PHE A 717 -28.87 13.37 24.92
CA PHE A 717 -27.83 12.35 25.08
C PHE A 717 -27.56 11.58 23.78
N ALA A 718 -28.59 11.30 22.97
CA ALA A 718 -28.38 10.73 21.64
C ALA A 718 -27.57 11.66 20.73
N GLY A 719 -27.87 12.97 20.78
CA GLY A 719 -27.11 14.00 20.08
C GLY A 719 -25.66 14.13 20.57
N TYR A 720 -25.43 14.03 21.87
CA TYR A 720 -24.11 14.02 22.51
C TYR A 720 -23.25 12.88 21.95
N THR A 721 -23.75 11.64 21.97
CA THR A 721 -23.00 10.48 21.49
C THR A 721 -22.70 10.59 19.99
N ALA A 722 -23.66 11.05 19.18
CA ALA A 722 -23.45 11.25 17.76
C ALA A 722 -22.36 12.31 17.47
N ALA A 723 -22.38 13.44 18.19
CA ALA A 723 -21.36 14.47 18.03
C ALA A 723 -19.99 14.05 18.56
N ALA A 724 -19.93 13.30 19.66
CA ALA A 724 -18.68 12.77 20.18
C ALA A 724 -18.00 11.86 19.15
N LEU A 725 -18.74 10.90 18.57
CA LEU A 725 -18.24 10.00 17.53
C LEU A 725 -17.81 10.74 16.26
N ASN A 726 -18.62 11.69 15.79
CA ASN A 726 -18.24 12.54 14.66
C ASN A 726 -16.97 13.34 14.97
N GLY A 727 -16.86 13.87 16.20
CA GLY A 727 -15.70 14.61 16.67
C GLY A 727 -14.44 13.74 16.64
N VAL A 728 -14.47 12.56 17.27
CA VAL A 728 -13.36 11.60 17.28
C VAL A 728 -12.92 11.30 15.84
N ASN A 729 -13.84 10.84 14.99
CA ASN A 729 -13.49 10.45 13.62
C ASN A 729 -12.90 11.60 12.80
N CYS A 730 -13.53 12.78 12.86
CA CYS A 730 -13.00 13.95 12.16
C CYS A 730 -11.65 14.40 12.71
N GLY A 731 -11.46 14.34 14.04
CA GLY A 731 -10.23 14.70 14.72
C GLY A 731 -9.06 13.82 14.27
N VAL A 732 -9.19 12.49 14.37
CA VAL A 732 -8.11 11.56 14.02
C VAL A 732 -7.68 11.68 12.56
N VAL A 733 -8.65 11.79 11.66
CA VAL A 733 -8.40 11.87 10.21
C VAL A 733 -7.80 13.21 9.83
N PHE A 734 -8.28 14.31 10.44
CA PHE A 734 -7.71 15.64 10.23
C PHE A 734 -6.28 15.72 10.78
N GLY A 735 -6.04 15.12 11.94
CA GLY A 735 -4.73 14.92 12.54
C GLY A 735 -3.73 14.24 11.62
N GLY A 736 -4.07 13.04 11.15
CA GLY A 736 -3.25 12.28 10.21
C GLY A 736 -3.08 12.99 8.86
N PHE A 737 -4.04 13.77 8.39
CA PHE A 737 -3.84 14.58 7.19
C PHE A 737 -2.79 15.69 7.41
N LEU A 738 -2.79 16.34 8.57
CA LEU A 738 -1.86 17.43 8.85
C LEU A 738 -0.39 16.97 8.94
N THR A 739 -0.12 15.70 9.26
CA THR A 739 1.24 15.16 9.31
C THR A 739 1.93 15.13 7.94
N ASN A 740 1.18 15.22 6.84
CA ASN A 740 1.75 15.34 5.49
C ASN A 740 2.48 16.67 5.25
N TRP A 741 2.11 17.72 5.99
CA TRP A 741 2.57 19.09 5.72
C TRP A 741 3.24 19.76 6.92
N LEU A 742 2.90 19.32 8.13
CA LEU A 742 3.32 19.93 9.38
C LEU A 742 4.01 18.89 10.26
N GLY A 743 5.15 19.26 10.85
CA GLY A 743 5.73 18.47 11.94
C GLY A 743 4.82 18.43 13.18
N HIS A 744 4.94 17.38 14.00
CA HIS A 744 4.05 17.11 15.14
C HIS A 744 3.82 18.30 16.07
N ARG A 745 4.86 19.11 16.30
CA ARG A 745 4.78 20.29 17.18
C ARG A 745 3.80 21.33 16.65
N MET A 746 3.84 21.63 15.36
CA MET A 746 2.94 22.60 14.73
C MET A 746 1.48 22.13 14.78
N ILE A 747 1.23 20.82 14.76
CA ILE A 747 -0.12 20.26 14.88
C ILE A 747 -0.73 20.58 16.26
N PHE A 748 0.05 20.55 17.35
CA PHE A 748 -0.44 20.97 18.67
C PHE A 748 -0.83 22.46 18.70
N LEU A 749 -0.07 23.32 18.00
CA LEU A 749 -0.39 24.74 17.88
C LEU A 749 -1.67 24.95 17.07
N VAL A 750 -1.85 24.24 15.94
CA VAL A 750 -3.09 24.27 15.16
C VAL A 750 -4.28 23.86 16.01
N ALA A 751 -4.16 22.77 16.79
CA ALA A 751 -5.20 22.33 17.72
C ALA A 751 -5.53 23.40 18.78
N ALA A 752 -4.52 24.08 19.33
CA ALA A 752 -4.71 25.18 20.28
C ALA A 752 -5.40 26.41 19.66
N VAL A 753 -5.08 26.75 18.40
CA VAL A 753 -5.76 27.83 17.68
C VAL A 753 -7.21 27.46 17.44
N LEU A 754 -7.49 26.24 16.99
CA LEU A 754 -8.85 25.74 16.79
C LEU A 754 -9.67 25.70 18.10
N SER A 755 -9.02 25.47 19.26
CA SER A 755 -9.72 25.42 20.55
C SER A 755 -10.23 26.78 21.00
N THR A 756 -9.73 27.89 20.43
CA THR A 756 -10.28 29.23 20.67
C THR A 756 -11.73 29.36 20.19
N ALA A 757 -12.14 28.62 19.15
CA ALA A 757 -13.53 28.57 18.70
C ALA A 757 -14.44 27.92 19.76
N ILE A 758 -13.93 26.89 20.46
CA ILE A 758 -14.63 26.26 21.59
C ILE A 758 -14.78 27.26 22.73
N VAL A 759 -13.73 28.02 23.06
CA VAL A 759 -13.77 29.08 24.09
C VAL A 759 -14.85 30.11 23.75
N ALA A 760 -14.88 30.60 22.50
CA ALA A 760 -15.86 31.57 22.04
C ALA A 760 -17.30 31.03 22.11
N HIS A 761 -17.50 29.76 21.73
CA HIS A 761 -18.81 29.11 21.76
C HIS A 761 -19.29 28.87 23.20
N ALA A 762 -18.41 28.34 24.05
CA ALA A 762 -18.67 28.15 25.48
C ALA A 762 -19.04 29.48 26.15
N PHE A 763 -18.31 30.56 25.85
CA PHE A 763 -18.63 31.89 26.35
C PHE A 763 -20.01 32.39 25.89
N SER A 764 -20.39 32.11 24.64
CA SER A 764 -21.62 32.64 24.03
C SER A 764 -22.90 31.96 24.53
N TYR A 765 -22.85 30.65 24.81
CA TYR A 765 -24.04 29.84 25.11
C TYR A 765 -24.03 29.17 26.49
N LEU A 766 -22.91 28.58 26.93
CA LEU A 766 -22.88 27.91 28.25
C LEU A 766 -23.04 28.90 29.41
N THR A 767 -22.70 30.18 29.20
CA THR A 767 -22.82 31.23 30.23
C THR A 767 -24.26 31.69 30.46
N LYS A 768 -25.20 31.32 29.57
CA LYS A 768 -26.62 31.72 29.60
C LYS A 768 -27.52 30.65 30.19
N ILE A 769 -26.99 29.46 30.46
CA ILE A 769 -27.75 28.35 31.04
C ILE A 769 -27.95 28.63 32.52
N GLN A 770 -29.22 28.74 32.95
CA GLN A 770 -29.59 28.71 34.36
C GLN A 770 -30.18 27.35 34.68
N VAL A 771 -29.38 26.48 35.31
CA VAL A 771 -29.87 25.21 35.83
C VAL A 771 -30.72 25.50 37.05
N HIS A 772 -32.05 25.49 36.91
CA HIS A 772 -32.93 25.35 38.06
C HIS A 772 -32.68 23.96 38.63
N ARG A 773 -32.03 23.90 39.80
CA ARG A 773 -32.01 22.70 40.64
C ARG A 773 -33.46 22.52 41.09
N GLU A 774 -34.28 21.83 40.31
CA GLU A 774 -35.34 21.06 40.94
C GLU A 774 -34.64 20.18 41.96
N GLU A 775 -35.12 20.23 43.20
CA GLU A 775 -34.72 19.28 44.22
C GLU A 775 -34.90 17.90 43.59
N GLU A 776 -33.80 17.29 43.14
CA GLU A 776 -33.79 15.91 42.71
C GLU A 776 -34.56 15.18 43.80
N THR A 777 -35.70 14.61 43.43
CA THR A 777 -36.41 13.64 44.22
C THR A 777 -35.34 12.78 44.84
N ARG A 778 -35.09 13.00 46.14
CA ARG A 778 -34.11 12.26 46.90
C ARG A 778 -34.49 10.82 46.64
N GLY A 779 -33.73 10.13 45.78
CA GLY A 779 -33.93 8.71 45.55
C GLY A 779 -34.07 8.11 46.94
N GLU A 780 -35.11 7.30 47.15
CA GLU A 780 -35.40 6.69 48.45
C GLU A 780 -34.12 6.03 48.97
N GLY A 781 -33.33 6.77 49.74
CA GLY A 781 -31.93 6.46 49.99
C GLY A 781 -31.86 5.37 51.03
N ARG A 782 -32.10 4.12 50.61
CA ARG A 782 -32.11 2.96 51.50
C ARG A 782 -30.74 2.25 51.56
N ILE A 783 -29.78 2.59 50.69
CA ILE A 783 -28.46 1.92 50.61
C ILE A 783 -27.28 2.90 50.49
N ASN A 784 -26.17 2.56 51.17
CA ASN A 784 -24.92 3.36 51.19
C ASN A 784 -24.01 3.06 49.98
N LEU A 785 -23.05 3.95 49.66
CA LEU A 785 -22.07 3.78 48.57
C LEU A 785 -21.32 2.43 48.64
N LEU A 786 -20.88 2.03 49.83
CA LEU A 786 -20.18 0.76 50.02
C LEU A 786 -21.09 -0.45 49.72
N GLN A 787 -22.35 -0.40 50.16
CA GLN A 787 -23.34 -1.45 49.86
C GLN A 787 -23.68 -1.50 48.36
N PHE A 788 -23.64 -0.36 47.68
CA PHE A 788 -23.80 -0.28 46.23
C PHE A 788 -22.62 -0.91 45.48
N LEU A 789 -21.39 -0.51 45.81
CA LEU A 789 -20.18 -1.00 45.14
C LEU A 789 -19.89 -2.48 45.43
N THR A 790 -20.31 -2.99 46.59
CA THR A 790 -20.14 -4.40 46.97
C THR A 790 -21.31 -5.29 46.54
N ASP A 791 -22.36 -4.74 45.91
CA ASP A 791 -23.45 -5.56 45.37
C ASP A 791 -22.89 -6.48 44.26
N ARG A 792 -23.16 -7.78 44.39
CA ARG A 792 -22.65 -8.81 43.48
C ARG A 792 -23.04 -8.57 42.02
N ARG A 793 -24.12 -7.84 41.72
CA ARG A 793 -24.53 -7.52 40.34
C ARG A 793 -23.65 -6.40 39.77
N VAL A 794 -23.42 -5.35 40.55
CA VAL A 794 -22.59 -4.21 40.17
C VAL A 794 -21.14 -4.66 39.98
N LEU A 795 -20.62 -5.43 40.94
CA LEU A 795 -19.23 -5.92 40.91
C LEU A 795 -18.96 -6.89 39.73
N ARG A 796 -19.89 -7.83 39.47
CA ARG A 796 -19.79 -8.72 38.29
C ARG A 796 -19.80 -7.95 36.97
N PHE A 797 -20.68 -6.95 36.85
CA PHE A 797 -20.75 -6.13 35.64
C PHE A 797 -19.46 -5.35 35.40
N PHE A 798 -18.94 -4.65 36.42
CA PHE A 798 -17.72 -3.86 36.26
C PHE A 798 -16.49 -4.73 36.00
N LEU A 799 -16.24 -5.75 36.84
CA LEU A 799 -15.02 -6.56 36.74
C LEU A 799 -14.97 -7.45 35.50
N MET A 800 -16.12 -7.94 35.03
CA MET A 800 -16.15 -8.97 33.99
C MET A 800 -16.51 -8.45 32.60
N ILE A 801 -17.12 -7.27 32.50
CA ILE A 801 -17.55 -6.68 31.23
C ILE A 801 -17.04 -5.25 31.08
N ALA A 802 -17.47 -4.32 31.93
CA ALA A 802 -17.22 -2.90 31.68
C ALA A 802 -15.72 -2.56 31.68
N ILE A 803 -15.00 -2.92 32.75
CA ILE A 803 -13.56 -2.61 32.87
C ILE A 803 -12.75 -3.28 31.76
N PRO A 804 -12.84 -4.61 31.52
CA PRO A 804 -12.06 -5.25 30.46
C PRO A 804 -12.35 -4.70 29.07
N VAL A 805 -13.61 -4.50 28.69
CA VAL A 805 -13.97 -4.05 27.35
C VAL A 805 -13.56 -2.58 27.14
N ILE A 806 -13.78 -1.71 28.11
CA ILE A 806 -13.37 -0.29 28.04
C ILE A 806 -11.84 -0.16 28.04
N ALA A 807 -11.12 -0.96 28.81
CA ALA A 807 -9.67 -1.00 28.74
C ALA A 807 -9.19 -1.45 27.36
N CYS A 808 -9.87 -2.43 26.74
CA CYS A 808 -9.53 -2.91 25.40
C CYS A 808 -9.84 -1.91 24.29
N SER A 809 -10.85 -1.04 24.45
CA SER A 809 -11.13 0.01 23.46
C SER A 809 -9.97 1.00 23.30
N TYR A 810 -9.09 1.09 24.32
CA TYR A 810 -7.85 1.88 24.25
C TYR A 810 -6.77 1.27 23.34
N PHE A 811 -7.01 0.11 22.75
CA PHE A 811 -6.22 -0.41 21.63
C PHE A 811 -6.09 0.66 20.54
N LEU A 812 -7.20 1.33 20.22
CA LEU A 812 -7.24 2.39 19.22
C LEU A 812 -6.42 3.61 19.62
N ASN A 813 -6.33 3.97 20.90
CA ASN A 813 -5.65 5.22 21.30
C ASN A 813 -4.15 5.06 21.54
N TYR A 814 -3.68 3.83 21.76
CA TYR A 814 -2.28 3.56 22.11
C TYR A 814 -1.62 2.55 21.16
N LEU A 815 -2.13 1.31 21.10
CA LEU A 815 -1.44 0.22 20.41
C LEU A 815 -1.55 0.31 18.89
N TYR A 816 -2.71 0.73 18.38
CA TYR A 816 -3.00 0.74 16.95
C TYR A 816 -2.06 1.64 16.16
N PRO A 817 -1.78 2.91 16.55
CA PRO A 817 -0.80 3.73 15.84
C PRO A 817 0.60 3.11 15.82
N ILE A 818 1.03 2.54 16.94
CA ILE A 818 2.36 1.93 17.07
C ILE A 818 2.50 0.73 16.12
N LEU A 819 1.57 -0.21 16.18
CA LEU A 819 1.57 -1.38 15.28
C LEU A 819 1.36 -0.98 13.82
N GLY A 820 0.55 0.04 13.57
CA GLY A 820 0.36 0.59 12.23
C GLY A 820 1.69 1.03 11.62
N SER A 821 2.45 1.82 12.36
CA SER A 821 3.77 2.30 11.93
C SER A 821 4.77 1.15 11.80
N GLU A 822 4.78 0.20 12.73
CA GLU A 822 5.66 -0.97 12.71
C GLU A 822 5.38 -1.88 11.51
N TYR A 823 4.12 -2.00 11.09
CA TYR A 823 3.71 -2.77 9.90
C TYR A 823 3.77 -1.96 8.59
N GLY A 824 4.33 -0.76 8.60
CA GLY A 824 4.59 0.05 7.39
C GLY A 824 3.48 1.02 6.97
N LEU A 825 2.52 1.33 7.84
CA LEU A 825 1.58 2.44 7.61
C LEU A 825 2.21 3.78 8.00
N SER A 826 2.21 4.73 7.08
CA SER A 826 2.48 6.14 7.37
C SER A 826 1.42 6.74 8.31
N GLU A 827 1.78 7.77 9.07
CA GLU A 827 0.91 8.41 10.07
C GLU A 827 -0.43 8.92 9.50
N ASN A 828 -0.44 9.35 8.24
CA ASN A 828 -1.64 9.76 7.52
C ASN A 828 -2.59 8.59 7.25
N ARG A 829 -2.07 7.44 6.80
CA ARG A 829 -2.80 6.20 6.55
C ARG A 829 -3.33 5.61 7.86
N ILE A 830 -2.55 5.69 8.94
CA ILE A 830 -3.02 5.40 10.29
C ILE A 830 -4.24 6.27 10.59
N GLY A 831 -4.16 7.59 10.43
CA GLY A 831 -5.30 8.49 10.67
C GLY A 831 -6.54 8.13 9.84
N TYR A 832 -6.37 7.87 8.54
CA TYR A 832 -7.49 7.56 7.63
C TYR A 832 -8.15 6.23 7.92
N SER A 833 -7.37 5.25 8.36
CA SER A 833 -7.91 3.93 8.69
C SER A 833 -8.96 4.00 9.81
N TYR A 834 -8.91 4.97 10.74
CA TYR A 834 -9.95 5.14 11.77
C TYR A 834 -11.34 5.42 11.18
N LEU A 835 -11.43 5.93 9.94
CA LEU A 835 -12.71 6.03 9.24
C LEU A 835 -13.39 4.67 9.15
N ILE A 836 -12.67 3.56 9.06
CA ILE A 836 -13.27 2.22 9.01
C ILE A 836 -14.06 1.95 10.29
N ASN A 837 -13.44 2.17 11.45
CA ASN A 837 -14.11 2.02 12.75
C ASN A 837 -15.28 3.00 12.87
N GLY A 838 -15.04 4.28 12.54
CA GLY A 838 -16.04 5.34 12.61
C GLY A 838 -17.27 5.11 11.73
N LEU A 839 -17.06 4.68 10.48
CA LEU A 839 -18.13 4.34 9.54
C LEU A 839 -18.91 3.12 10.00
N CYS A 840 -18.26 2.11 10.59
CA CYS A 840 -18.96 0.98 11.18
C CYS A 840 -19.93 1.44 12.27
N VAL A 841 -19.45 2.25 13.22
CA VAL A 841 -20.29 2.80 14.30
C VAL A 841 -21.42 3.66 13.74
N MET A 842 -21.15 4.48 12.72
CA MET A 842 -22.13 5.37 12.11
C MET A 842 -23.24 4.63 11.38
N PHE A 843 -22.90 3.65 10.52
CA PHE A 843 -23.88 2.93 9.71
C PHE A 843 -24.57 1.80 10.48
N PHE A 844 -23.83 1.05 11.28
CA PHE A 844 -24.35 -0.13 11.95
C PHE A 844 -24.83 0.15 13.38
N GLY A 845 -24.40 1.24 14.03
CA GLY A 845 -24.73 1.57 15.42
C GLY A 845 -26.22 1.47 15.75
N THR A 846 -27.06 2.19 15.02
CA THR A 846 -28.52 2.20 15.27
C THR A 846 -29.17 0.83 14.98
N VAL A 847 -28.71 0.16 13.92
CA VAL A 847 -29.29 -1.11 13.45
C VAL A 847 -28.94 -2.25 14.42
N LEU A 848 -27.66 -2.40 14.73
CA LEU A 848 -27.15 -3.43 15.64
C LEU A 848 -27.64 -3.20 17.07
N THR A 849 -27.60 -1.97 17.59
CA THR A 849 -28.12 -1.66 18.92
C THR A 849 -29.59 -2.03 19.04
N ARG A 850 -30.43 -1.70 18.04
CA ARG A 850 -31.86 -2.09 18.05
C ARG A 850 -32.06 -3.60 17.98
N PHE A 851 -31.25 -4.30 17.20
CA PHE A 851 -31.31 -5.77 17.09
C PHE A 851 -30.95 -6.43 18.42
N PHE A 852 -29.78 -6.09 18.98
CA PHE A 852 -29.23 -6.68 20.20
C PHE A 852 -29.89 -6.21 21.49
N SER A 853 -30.67 -5.12 21.46
CA SER A 853 -31.52 -4.71 22.60
C SER A 853 -32.89 -5.37 22.62
N ARG A 854 -33.46 -5.71 21.45
CA ARG A 854 -34.85 -6.22 21.35
C ARG A 854 -34.94 -7.74 21.17
N LYS A 855 -34.08 -8.32 20.32
CA LYS A 855 -34.14 -9.74 19.95
C LYS A 855 -33.26 -10.63 20.82
N VAL A 856 -32.20 -10.07 21.38
CA VAL A 856 -31.24 -10.78 22.22
C VAL A 856 -31.30 -10.18 23.63
N ARG A 857 -31.10 -10.99 24.68
CA ARG A 857 -31.01 -10.44 26.04
C ARG A 857 -29.72 -9.63 26.18
N LYS A 858 -29.81 -8.51 26.89
CA LYS A 858 -28.68 -7.56 27.04
C LYS A 858 -27.42 -8.24 27.58
N GLU A 859 -27.55 -9.19 28.51
CA GLU A 859 -26.39 -9.90 29.07
C GLU A 859 -25.59 -10.63 28.00
N TYR A 860 -26.26 -11.37 27.12
CA TYR A 860 -25.59 -12.12 26.05
C TYR A 860 -25.08 -11.20 24.94
N SER A 861 -25.77 -10.11 24.66
CA SER A 861 -25.30 -9.10 23.71
C SER A 861 -23.95 -8.50 24.16
N LEU A 862 -23.78 -8.26 25.47
CA LEU A 862 -22.50 -7.80 26.02
C LEU A 862 -21.38 -8.83 25.87
N VAL A 863 -21.69 -10.11 26.03
CA VAL A 863 -20.72 -11.20 25.78
C VAL A 863 -20.32 -11.24 24.30
N VAL A 864 -21.26 -11.08 23.38
CA VAL A 864 -20.97 -11.04 21.93
C VAL A 864 -20.04 -9.86 21.59
N ALA A 865 -20.27 -8.68 22.19
CA ALA A 865 -19.38 -7.53 22.00
C ALA A 865 -17.94 -7.84 22.48
N ALA A 866 -17.79 -8.45 23.67
CA ALA A 866 -16.47 -8.85 24.17
C ALA A 866 -15.79 -9.93 23.30
N LEU A 867 -16.56 -10.86 22.72
CA LEU A 867 -16.04 -11.86 21.78
C LEU A 867 -15.53 -11.22 20.48
N LEU A 868 -16.15 -10.16 19.99
CA LEU A 868 -15.66 -9.40 18.83
C LEU A 868 -14.31 -8.74 19.12
N TYR A 869 -14.13 -8.16 20.31
CA TYR A 869 -12.83 -7.66 20.78
C TYR A 869 -11.77 -8.76 20.81
N GLY A 870 -12.10 -9.92 21.40
CA GLY A 870 -11.21 -11.07 21.42
C GLY A 870 -10.82 -11.52 20.01
N THR A 871 -11.79 -11.64 19.10
CA THR A 871 -11.55 -12.04 17.71
C THR A 871 -10.64 -11.05 16.99
N ALA A 872 -10.83 -9.74 17.20
CA ALA A 872 -9.95 -8.71 16.66
C ALA A 872 -8.50 -8.90 17.11
N PHE A 873 -8.27 -9.12 18.42
CA PHE A 873 -6.92 -9.33 18.96
C PHE A 873 -6.30 -10.66 18.54
N LEU A 874 -7.10 -11.72 18.37
CA LEU A 874 -6.64 -12.99 17.82
C LEU A 874 -6.11 -12.80 16.39
N CYS A 875 -6.84 -12.08 15.54
CA CYS A 875 -6.41 -11.79 14.17
C CYS A 875 -5.07 -11.03 14.16
N VAL A 876 -4.93 -9.98 14.96
CA VAL A 876 -3.68 -9.19 15.02
C VAL A 876 -2.52 -10.02 15.58
N ALA A 877 -2.75 -10.82 16.62
CA ALA A 877 -1.72 -11.65 17.23
C ALA A 877 -1.17 -12.73 16.27
N VAL A 878 -2.03 -13.31 15.44
CA VAL A 878 -1.66 -14.40 14.52
C VAL A 878 -1.01 -13.89 13.24
N PHE A 879 -1.59 -12.85 12.61
CA PHE A 879 -1.20 -12.44 11.26
C PHE A 879 -0.17 -11.31 11.21
N GLN A 880 -0.10 -10.44 12.23
CA GLN A 880 0.89 -9.37 12.39
C GLN A 880 1.19 -8.57 11.09
N ASN A 881 0.13 -8.15 10.41
CA ASN A 881 0.24 -7.38 9.17
C ASN A 881 -0.83 -6.30 9.10
N VAL A 882 -0.68 -5.38 8.15
CA VAL A 882 -1.61 -4.26 7.91
C VAL A 882 -3.06 -4.74 7.75
N TYR A 883 -3.29 -5.83 7.01
CA TYR A 883 -4.65 -6.35 6.77
C TYR A 883 -5.33 -6.81 8.07
N SER A 884 -4.58 -7.41 8.98
CA SER A 884 -5.07 -7.83 10.29
C SER A 884 -5.48 -6.64 11.17
N LEU A 885 -4.75 -5.52 11.08
CA LEU A 885 -5.09 -4.27 11.78
C LEU A 885 -6.37 -3.64 11.22
N LEU A 886 -6.51 -3.59 9.90
CA LEU A 886 -7.72 -3.08 9.25
C LEU A 886 -8.95 -3.94 9.59
N LEU A 887 -8.80 -5.27 9.62
CA LEU A 887 -9.85 -6.19 10.06
C LEU A 887 -10.21 -5.97 11.53
N ALA A 888 -9.22 -5.74 12.39
CA ALA A 888 -9.46 -5.40 13.79
C ALA A 888 -10.30 -4.13 13.90
N LEU A 889 -10.02 -3.07 13.13
CA LEU A 889 -10.83 -1.85 13.14
C LEU A 889 -12.31 -2.10 12.78
N VAL A 890 -12.58 -2.99 11.81
CA VAL A 890 -13.95 -3.39 11.45
C VAL A 890 -14.62 -4.10 12.63
N LEU A 891 -13.96 -5.11 13.21
CA LEU A 891 -14.50 -5.90 14.31
C LEU A 891 -14.74 -5.04 15.57
N LEU A 892 -13.80 -4.16 15.90
CA LEU A 892 -13.94 -3.20 16.98
C LEU A 892 -15.06 -2.20 16.70
N GLY A 893 -15.16 -1.67 15.48
CA GLY A 893 -16.25 -0.75 15.11
C GLY A 893 -17.63 -1.38 15.18
N LEU A 894 -17.74 -2.65 14.77
CA LEU A 894 -18.97 -3.44 14.93
C LEU A 894 -19.28 -3.72 16.40
N SER A 895 -18.28 -3.98 17.23
CA SER A 895 -18.46 -4.15 18.67
C SER A 895 -18.93 -2.86 19.35
N ASP A 896 -18.24 -1.74 19.10
CA ASP A 896 -18.54 -0.44 19.69
C ASP A 896 -19.90 0.10 19.27
N SER A 897 -20.36 -0.26 18.06
CA SER A 897 -21.69 0.06 17.53
C SER A 897 -22.84 -0.29 18.46
N PHE A 898 -22.75 -1.38 19.23
CA PHE A 898 -23.81 -1.83 20.14
C PHE A 898 -23.33 -2.16 21.55
N GLY A 899 -22.06 -2.52 21.73
CA GLY A 899 -21.47 -2.88 23.02
C GLY A 899 -21.51 -1.74 24.03
N LEU A 900 -20.93 -0.58 23.69
CA LEU A 900 -20.87 0.57 24.61
C LEU A 900 -22.26 1.11 24.98
N PRO A 901 -23.21 1.33 24.04
CA PRO A 901 -24.57 1.73 24.40
C PRO A 901 -25.31 0.72 25.29
N LEU A 902 -25.10 -0.58 25.06
CA LEU A 902 -25.72 -1.63 25.86
C LEU A 902 -25.11 -1.76 27.25
N GLN A 903 -23.84 -1.42 27.46
CA GLN A 903 -23.23 -1.41 28.79
C GLN A 903 -23.91 -0.38 29.69
N THR A 904 -24.01 0.86 29.22
CA THR A 904 -24.71 1.93 29.93
C THR A 904 -26.17 1.58 30.17
N SER A 905 -26.85 1.00 29.17
CA SER A 905 -28.24 0.57 29.29
C SER A 905 -28.44 -0.60 30.27
N TYR A 906 -27.56 -1.58 30.28
CA TYR A 906 -27.62 -2.71 31.22
C TYR A 906 -27.38 -2.23 32.66
N TYR A 907 -26.39 -1.37 32.86
CA TYR A 907 -26.08 -0.80 34.17
C TYR A 907 -27.27 -0.04 34.76
N THR A 908 -27.89 0.83 33.96
CA THR A 908 -29.03 1.65 34.38
C THR A 908 -30.33 0.87 34.64
N ASP A 909 -30.45 -0.33 34.09
CA ASP A 909 -31.57 -1.23 34.34
C ASP A 909 -31.43 -2.02 35.65
N LEU A 910 -30.25 -2.03 36.29
CA LEU A 910 -30.04 -2.73 37.54
C LEU A 910 -30.93 -2.15 38.65
N GLU A 911 -31.65 -3.03 39.36
CA GLU A 911 -32.53 -2.64 40.46
C GLU A 911 -31.78 -1.88 41.59
N VAL A 912 -30.50 -2.19 41.80
CA VAL A 912 -29.62 -1.54 42.77
C VAL A 912 -29.34 -0.09 42.38
N VAL A 913 -29.21 0.18 41.08
CA VAL A 913 -29.01 1.53 40.53
C VAL A 913 -30.23 2.41 40.81
N ARG A 914 -31.44 1.85 40.67
CA ARG A 914 -32.68 2.54 41.05
C ARG A 914 -32.72 2.88 42.55
N LYS A 915 -32.29 1.96 43.41
CA LYS A 915 -32.28 2.12 44.88
C LYS A 915 -31.21 3.10 45.40
N TYR A 916 -30.09 3.22 44.71
CA TYR A 916 -29.00 4.15 45.08
C TYR A 916 -29.22 5.57 44.54
N GLY A 917 -29.93 5.68 43.42
CA GLY A 917 -30.22 6.93 42.74
C GLY A 917 -29.45 7.04 41.42
N TYR A 918 -30.18 7.33 40.34
CA TYR A 918 -29.67 7.38 38.98
C TYR A 918 -28.47 8.32 38.81
N GLY A 919 -28.58 9.58 39.24
CA GLY A 919 -27.49 10.57 39.09
C GLY A 919 -26.19 10.15 39.78
N LYS A 920 -26.28 9.65 41.03
CA LYS A 920 -25.10 9.17 41.79
C LYS A 920 -24.47 7.93 41.17
N SER A 921 -25.28 7.01 40.66
CA SER A 921 -24.80 5.77 40.03
C SER A 921 -24.06 6.03 38.71
N ILE A 922 -24.54 6.98 37.90
CA ILE A 922 -23.90 7.34 36.63
C ILE A 922 -22.52 7.96 36.87
N GLY A 923 -22.36 8.78 37.91
CA GLY A 923 -21.05 9.31 38.30
C GLY A 923 -20.03 8.20 38.64
N ILE A 924 -20.48 7.10 39.27
CA ILE A 924 -19.63 5.93 39.54
C ILE A 924 -19.24 5.22 38.24
N TYR A 925 -20.18 5.05 37.32
CA TYR A 925 -19.90 4.45 36.01
C TYR A 925 -18.82 5.21 35.25
N SER A 926 -18.96 6.54 35.14
CA SER A 926 -17.97 7.38 34.47
C SER A 926 -16.61 7.36 35.17
N LEU A 927 -16.55 7.21 36.50
CA LEU A 927 -15.28 7.05 37.21
C LEU A 927 -14.57 5.75 36.80
N PHE A 928 -15.29 4.62 36.80
CA PHE A 928 -14.72 3.33 36.39
C PHE A 928 -14.36 3.31 34.90
N GLU A 929 -15.18 3.92 34.05
CA GLU A 929 -14.90 4.08 32.63
C GLU A 929 -13.58 4.80 32.40
N ASN A 930 -13.41 6.00 32.97
CA ASN A 930 -12.16 6.77 32.83
C ASN A 930 -10.94 6.05 33.42
N LEU A 931 -11.09 5.36 34.55
CA LEU A 931 -10.00 4.59 35.15
C LEU A 931 -9.61 3.39 34.28
N SER A 932 -10.59 2.74 33.64
CA SER A 932 -10.36 1.63 32.72
C SER A 932 -9.66 2.09 31.44
N GLN A 933 -10.08 3.24 30.90
CA GLN A 933 -9.44 3.89 29.75
C GLN A 933 -7.97 4.24 30.06
N ALA A 934 -7.71 4.89 31.19
CA ALA A 934 -6.35 5.18 31.64
C ALA A 934 -5.52 3.90 31.86
N GLY A 935 -6.12 2.85 32.44
CA GLY A 935 -5.45 1.56 32.62
C GLY A 935 -5.17 0.83 31.29
N GLY A 936 -6.03 1.00 30.28
CA GLY A 936 -5.92 0.35 28.98
C GLY A 936 -4.61 0.63 28.27
N SER A 937 -4.13 1.88 28.29
CA SER A 937 -2.83 2.24 27.71
C SER A 937 -1.67 1.47 28.35
N PHE A 938 -1.71 1.23 29.66
CA PHE A 938 -0.69 0.45 30.37
C PHE A 938 -0.79 -1.05 30.10
N VAL A 939 -2.01 -1.58 29.92
CA VAL A 939 -2.18 -2.97 29.47
C VAL A 939 -1.50 -3.15 28.12
N PHE A 940 -1.74 -2.25 27.17
CA PHE A 940 -1.15 -2.35 25.85
C PHE A 940 0.33 -1.98 25.77
N SER A 941 0.85 -1.13 26.66
CA SER A 941 2.29 -0.93 26.77
C SER A 941 2.99 -2.20 27.24
N TYR A 942 2.39 -2.93 28.18
CA TYR A 942 2.91 -4.23 28.61
C TYR A 942 2.84 -5.27 27.48
N VAL A 943 1.80 -5.26 26.66
CA VAL A 943 1.67 -6.13 25.47
C VAL A 943 2.87 -5.95 24.52
N LEU A 944 3.31 -4.72 24.29
CA LEU A 944 4.50 -4.44 23.46
C LEU A 944 5.77 -5.01 24.08
N ILE A 945 5.96 -4.83 25.40
CA ILE A 945 7.16 -5.28 26.12
C ILE A 945 7.34 -6.80 26.06
N ILE A 946 6.25 -7.58 26.19
CA ILE A 946 6.32 -9.06 26.16
C ILE A 946 6.16 -9.66 24.77
N GLY A 947 5.99 -8.82 23.74
CA GLY A 947 5.74 -9.17 22.36
C GLY A 947 4.25 -9.27 22.02
N VAL A 948 3.87 -8.70 20.88
CA VAL A 948 2.47 -8.52 20.42
C VAL A 948 1.68 -9.83 20.42
N GLN A 949 2.24 -10.92 19.89
CA GLN A 949 1.57 -12.22 19.84
C GLN A 949 1.20 -12.75 21.22
N ARG A 950 2.16 -12.75 22.16
CA ARG A 950 1.95 -13.26 23.53
C ARG A 950 1.07 -12.32 24.32
N GLY A 951 1.31 -11.01 24.22
CA GLY A 951 0.57 -10.01 24.96
C GLY A 951 -0.91 -9.94 24.56
N LEU A 952 -1.21 -9.84 23.26
CA LEU A 952 -2.60 -9.86 22.79
C LEU A 952 -3.27 -11.22 23.07
N GLY A 953 -2.52 -12.32 23.04
CA GLY A 953 -3.01 -13.64 23.45
C GLY A 953 -3.49 -13.67 24.91
N ILE A 954 -2.75 -13.06 25.85
CA ILE A 954 -3.16 -12.94 27.25
C ILE A 954 -4.41 -12.07 27.38
N VAL A 955 -4.44 -10.91 26.72
CA VAL A 955 -5.59 -10.00 26.74
C VAL A 955 -6.84 -10.71 26.22
N LEU A 956 -6.72 -11.44 25.10
CA LEU A 956 -7.78 -12.27 24.54
C LEU A 956 -8.34 -13.27 25.57
N VAL A 957 -7.48 -14.08 26.19
CA VAL A 957 -7.89 -15.12 27.15
C VAL A 957 -8.61 -14.49 28.34
N VAL A 958 -8.11 -13.37 28.86
CA VAL A 958 -8.72 -12.67 30.00
C VAL A 958 -10.09 -12.09 29.62
N VAL A 959 -10.19 -11.35 28.50
CA VAL A 959 -11.43 -10.69 28.09
C VAL A 959 -12.51 -11.71 27.76
N VAL A 960 -12.17 -12.72 26.94
CA VAL A 960 -13.12 -13.76 26.55
C VAL A 960 -13.49 -14.63 27.73
N GLY A 961 -12.52 -15.02 28.57
CA GLY A 961 -12.77 -15.82 29.77
C GLY A 961 -13.71 -15.12 30.76
N LEU A 962 -13.48 -13.84 31.03
CA LEU A 962 -14.35 -13.03 31.90
C LEU A 962 -15.75 -12.84 31.29
N ALA A 963 -15.84 -12.56 29.99
CA ALA A 963 -17.13 -12.38 29.33
C ALA A 963 -17.96 -13.68 29.31
N LEU A 964 -17.35 -14.82 29.02
CA LEU A 964 -18.02 -16.11 29.05
C LEU A 964 -18.48 -16.46 30.47
N LEU A 965 -17.63 -16.24 31.48
CA LEU A 965 -18.01 -16.44 32.88
C LEU A 965 -19.18 -15.55 33.28
N PHE A 966 -19.22 -14.29 32.81
CA PHE A 966 -20.34 -13.38 33.04
C PHE A 966 -21.63 -13.93 32.43
N GLY A 967 -21.59 -14.36 31.17
CA GLY A 967 -22.73 -14.97 30.49
C GLY A 967 -23.25 -16.23 31.19
N ILE A 968 -22.35 -17.10 31.66
CA ILE A 968 -22.69 -18.32 32.40
C ILE A 968 -23.37 -17.99 33.72
N LEU A 969 -22.80 -17.06 34.51
CA LEU A 969 -23.37 -16.66 35.80
C LEU A 969 -24.76 -16.02 35.63
N GLU A 970 -24.98 -15.26 34.57
CA GLU A 970 -26.29 -14.68 34.27
C GLU A 970 -27.30 -15.69 33.73
N MET A 971 -26.85 -16.72 33.01
CA MET A 971 -27.68 -17.85 32.65
C MET A 971 -28.19 -18.62 33.88
N PHE A 972 -27.31 -18.89 34.86
CA PHE A 972 -27.71 -19.56 36.11
C PHE A 972 -28.69 -18.72 36.93
N ARG A 973 -28.45 -17.41 37.05
CA ARG A 973 -29.38 -16.47 37.70
C ARG A 973 -30.76 -16.55 37.07
N ASN A 974 -30.82 -16.40 35.75
CA ASN A 974 -32.06 -16.42 34.99
C ASN A 974 -32.83 -17.76 35.14
N ARG A 975 -32.14 -18.88 35.34
CA ARG A 975 -32.78 -20.18 35.64
C ARG A 975 -33.32 -20.24 37.06
N MET A 976 -32.63 -19.65 38.04
CA MET A 976 -33.10 -19.62 39.44
C MET A 976 -34.29 -18.69 39.64
N ASP A 977 -34.30 -17.53 38.98
CA ASP A 977 -35.42 -16.58 39.06
C ASP A 977 -36.71 -17.19 38.46
N ARG A 978 -36.60 -17.91 37.33
CA ARG A 978 -37.73 -18.68 36.78
C ARG A 978 -38.23 -19.77 37.74
N LYS A 979 -37.32 -20.50 38.42
CA LYS A 979 -37.73 -21.51 39.42
C LYS A 979 -38.45 -20.91 40.63
N LYS A 980 -38.14 -19.67 41.02
CA LYS A 980 -38.85 -18.96 42.10
C LYS A 980 -40.24 -18.50 41.67
N GLU A 981 -40.43 -18.06 40.42
CA GLU A 981 -41.77 -17.72 39.89
C GLU A 981 -42.70 -18.93 39.82
N TYR A 982 -42.17 -20.12 39.47
CA TYR A 982 -42.94 -21.38 39.45
C TYR A 982 -43.34 -21.93 40.83
N HIS A 983 -42.75 -21.43 41.93
CA HIS A 983 -43.12 -21.81 43.29
C HIS A 983 -44.06 -20.80 43.97
N ILE A 984 -44.37 -19.69 43.30
CA ILE A 984 -45.27 -18.62 43.79
C ILE A 984 -46.61 -18.61 43.03
N CYS A 985 -46.70 -19.31 41.88
CA CYS A 985 -47.96 -19.75 41.29
C CYS A 985 -48.32 -21.14 41.82
#